data_AF-A0A8C3KXI3-F1
#
_entry.id   AF-A0A8C3KXI3-F1
#
_cell.length_a   1.000
_cell.length_b   1.000
_cell.length_c   1.000
_cell.angle_alpha   90.00
_cell.angle_beta   90.00
_cell.angle_gamma   90.00
#
_symmetry.space_group_name_H-M   'P 1'
#
loop_
_entity.id
_entity.type
_entity.pdbx_description
1 polymer ?
#
loop_
_entity_poly.entity_id
_entity_poly.type
_entity_poly.pdbx_seq_one_letter_code
_entity_poly.pdbx_strand_id
1 'polypeptide(L)'
;NLRYPAYELYLYGEGNYAEENKNLILTGIPILFLPGNAGSYKQVRSLGSIALRKAEDLDFKYHFNFFSVNFNEELVALYGGTLQRQTKFVHECLKVILKLYKGQEFAPTSVAIVGHSMGGLVARALLTLKNFKPELINLLITQATPHVAPVMPLDRYLTDFYTAVNNHWTLKAQDLRNLTTLSVAGGFRDYQVRSGLAFLPRLSQHDSALSVVSSAVPRAWASTDHLSIVWCKELILATIRAFFDLIDESTRQITEDPKKRMSVLNHHFVRHPGKIFEENPEAFTELTGVVILKLQDYPSLSHIVILVPPSAGNKFTLDCEFFKEDSRTIQLPVTNLFSFGLSSSKILLNSTGLFYNVQLQHFNQVYQAFKIHVESHCQSLIGKYMCSKLLSFSVPSFTEISAKLHMAQPENESRFPVLNIYSSADCQYEVILKTSFLQILGQIIRFHAGALPVYVVSNILLTYGGQLSTLMSTGQCSEFSLELVRTAKPYKVEPIISIVVFLQGFNWFREIWDSLLLPEVDAAVLSSQDAWFPLVSLILFLFGTGIAFWSAVFFSTSLRIFSSLWLTLTRPTVLSKAKLITPRRLCVVGSLALVSWTTCGAFALFIIYLQYLFFFFFLIFQLCLNSIRCTVKNQNLIDSTSEATQSLSSSTTAEAANSFKIHVTVFNLFTWIVLLNLPSLVYWLKNLRYSVRLDPDPCRTTAIILVCILEILMNSSTSEVKSSKLLKIAAKVPFLLSVAVLAFGRMHLYRVPHFVTFSLLLHVLCCIV
;
A
#
# COMPACT_ATOMS: atom_id res chain seq x y z
N ASN A 1 -4.79 -19.67 -27.16
CA ASN A 1 -4.92 -19.07 -25.81
C ASN A 1 -6.17 -19.55 -25.03
N LEU A 2 -6.62 -20.80 -25.19
CA LEU A 2 -7.92 -21.26 -24.65
C LEU A 2 -7.98 -21.34 -23.11
N ARG A 3 -6.83 -21.54 -22.45
CA ARG A 3 -6.74 -21.69 -20.99
C ARG A 3 -6.78 -20.36 -20.22
N TYR A 4 -6.34 -19.28 -20.84
CA TYR A 4 -6.23 -17.95 -20.24
C TYR A 4 -6.85 -16.89 -21.16
N PRO A 5 -8.17 -16.96 -21.42
CA PRO A 5 -8.83 -16.08 -22.40
C PRO A 5 -8.81 -14.59 -22.02
N ALA A 6 -8.52 -14.28 -20.75
CA ALA A 6 -8.41 -12.91 -20.26
C ALA A 6 -6.99 -12.32 -20.41
N TYR A 7 -5.96 -13.13 -20.65
CA TYR A 7 -4.57 -12.66 -20.63
C TYR A 7 -3.90 -12.85 -21.96
N GLU A 8 -3.02 -11.94 -22.35
CA GLU A 8 -2.35 -11.97 -23.65
C GLU A 8 -0.85 -11.73 -23.49
N LEU A 9 -0.08 -12.19 -24.48
CA LEU A 9 1.36 -11.95 -24.57
C LEU A 9 1.62 -11.14 -25.83
N TYR A 10 2.29 -10.00 -25.68
CA TYR A 10 2.65 -9.10 -26.77
C TYR A 10 4.16 -9.03 -26.91
N LEU A 11 4.63 -8.86 -28.15
CA LEU A 11 5.99 -8.42 -28.46
C LEU A 11 5.95 -6.92 -28.78
N TYR A 12 6.81 -6.14 -28.14
CA TYR A 12 6.97 -4.72 -28.44
C TYR A 12 7.74 -4.53 -29.75
N GLY A 13 7.27 -3.61 -30.59
CA GLY A 13 7.98 -3.13 -31.75
C GLY A 13 7.41 -1.80 -32.23
N GLU A 14 8.24 -0.98 -32.88
CA GLU A 14 7.86 0.27 -33.53
C GLU A 14 8.55 0.41 -34.89
N GLY A 15 7.94 1.12 -35.84
CA GLY A 15 8.49 1.31 -37.19
C GLY A 15 8.77 0.00 -37.94
N ASN A 16 9.86 -0.02 -38.70
CA ASN A 16 10.28 -1.18 -39.51
C ASN A 16 10.50 -2.44 -38.67
N TYR A 17 11.04 -2.27 -37.46
CA TYR A 17 11.28 -3.37 -36.53
C TYR A 17 9.99 -4.14 -36.19
N ALA A 18 8.83 -3.47 -36.15
CA ALA A 18 7.55 -4.14 -35.92
C ALA A 18 7.13 -5.02 -37.11
N GLU A 19 7.33 -4.55 -38.35
CA GLU A 19 6.97 -5.31 -39.55
C GLU A 19 7.92 -6.50 -39.79
N GLU A 20 9.22 -6.33 -39.54
CA GLU A 20 10.22 -7.40 -39.65
C GLU A 20 9.95 -8.55 -38.67
N ASN A 21 9.51 -8.23 -37.45
CA ASN A 21 9.25 -9.22 -36.40
C ASN A 21 7.82 -9.77 -36.41
N LYS A 22 7.00 -9.43 -37.41
CA LYS A 22 5.59 -9.85 -37.50
C LYS A 22 5.40 -11.37 -37.58
N ASN A 23 6.36 -12.06 -38.19
CA ASN A 23 6.38 -13.51 -38.30
C ASN A 23 7.03 -14.21 -37.10
N LEU A 24 7.45 -13.45 -36.07
CA LEU A 24 8.07 -13.95 -34.84
C LEU A 24 9.35 -14.80 -35.07
N ILE A 25 10.13 -14.45 -36.10
CA ILE A 25 11.48 -14.99 -36.31
C ILE A 25 12.44 -14.06 -35.56
N LEU A 26 12.83 -14.44 -34.34
CA LEU A 26 13.53 -13.57 -33.40
C LEU A 26 14.97 -14.03 -33.19
N THR A 27 15.90 -13.08 -33.07
CA THR A 27 17.35 -13.32 -32.87
C THR A 27 17.94 -12.54 -31.69
N GLY A 28 17.14 -11.75 -30.98
CA GLY A 28 17.58 -10.94 -29.85
C GLY A 28 17.46 -11.63 -28.49
N ILE A 29 17.68 -10.84 -27.44
CA ILE A 29 17.65 -11.30 -26.05
C ILE A 29 16.23 -11.10 -25.49
N PRO A 30 15.54 -12.15 -25.00
CA PRO A 30 14.17 -12.03 -24.53
C PRO A 30 14.08 -11.37 -23.15
N ILE A 31 13.27 -10.32 -23.04
CA ILE A 31 12.90 -9.69 -21.76
C ILE A 31 11.39 -9.71 -21.62
N LEU A 32 10.87 -10.18 -20.49
CA LEU A 32 9.44 -10.21 -20.19
C LEU A 32 9.06 -9.11 -19.19
N PHE A 33 8.24 -8.16 -19.64
CA PHE A 33 7.65 -7.14 -18.79
C PHE A 33 6.31 -7.61 -18.19
N LEU A 34 6.16 -7.44 -16.88
CA LEU A 34 4.93 -7.77 -16.15
C LEU A 34 4.33 -6.50 -15.52
N PRO A 35 3.16 -6.03 -15.98
CA PRO A 35 2.51 -4.86 -15.40
C PRO A 35 1.90 -5.16 -14.04
N GLY A 36 1.59 -4.08 -13.31
CA GLY A 36 1.02 -4.13 -11.97
C GLY A 36 -0.51 -4.09 -11.90
N ASN A 37 -0.99 -3.68 -10.74
CA ASN A 37 -2.42 -3.46 -10.46
C ASN A 37 -3.02 -2.42 -11.42
N ALA A 38 -4.09 -2.80 -12.13
CA ALA A 38 -4.69 -1.99 -13.20
C ALA A 38 -3.68 -1.47 -14.25
N GLY A 39 -2.53 -2.14 -14.39
CA GLY A 39 -1.45 -1.74 -15.29
C GLY A 39 -1.67 -2.27 -16.70
N SER A 40 -1.38 -1.42 -17.69
CA SER A 40 -1.43 -1.81 -19.10
C SER A 40 -0.10 -2.42 -19.55
N TYR A 41 -0.15 -3.45 -20.37
CA TYR A 41 1.03 -4.04 -21.04
C TYR A 41 1.87 -3.00 -21.81
N LYS A 42 1.25 -1.87 -22.20
CA LYS A 42 1.89 -0.74 -22.89
C LYS A 42 2.94 0.00 -22.05
N GLN A 43 2.98 -0.22 -20.74
CA GLN A 43 4.00 0.37 -19.86
C GLN A 43 5.44 -0.02 -20.27
N VAL A 44 5.61 -1.15 -20.98
CA VAL A 44 6.91 -1.60 -21.52
C VAL A 44 7.53 -0.63 -22.52
N ARG A 45 6.72 0.25 -23.15
CA ARG A 45 7.13 1.10 -24.28
C ARG A 45 8.40 1.91 -24.01
N SER A 46 8.55 2.47 -22.80
CA SER A 46 9.72 3.29 -22.46
C SER A 46 11.03 2.47 -22.44
N LEU A 47 10.97 1.23 -21.92
CA LEU A 47 12.10 0.30 -21.95
C LEU A 47 12.40 -0.11 -23.40
N GLY A 48 11.37 -0.56 -24.12
CA GLY A 48 11.50 -1.04 -25.49
C GLY A 48 12.05 0.01 -26.46
N SER A 49 11.53 1.24 -26.44
CA SER A 49 11.96 2.31 -27.36
C SER A 49 13.41 2.75 -27.11
N ILE A 50 13.82 2.85 -25.84
CA ILE A 50 15.20 3.25 -25.50
C ILE A 50 16.19 2.12 -25.84
N ALA A 51 15.81 0.87 -25.59
CA ALA A 51 16.63 -0.28 -25.98
C ALA A 51 16.76 -0.42 -27.50
N LEU A 52 15.68 -0.21 -28.24
CA LEU A 52 15.69 -0.27 -29.71
C LEU A 52 16.62 0.78 -30.31
N ARG A 53 16.51 2.04 -29.89
CA ARG A 53 17.43 3.11 -30.35
C ARG A 53 18.89 2.79 -30.05
N LYS A 54 19.17 2.23 -28.86
CA LYS A 54 20.53 1.82 -28.51
C LYS A 54 21.04 0.66 -29.36
N ALA A 55 20.15 -0.24 -29.81
CA ALA A 55 20.49 -1.30 -30.73
C ALA A 55 20.76 -0.77 -32.14
N GLU A 56 19.96 0.21 -32.61
CA GLU A 56 20.18 0.91 -33.89
C GLU A 56 21.55 1.60 -33.92
N ASP A 57 21.94 2.29 -32.82
CA ASP A 57 23.26 2.91 -32.68
C ASP A 57 24.42 1.90 -32.72
N LEU A 58 24.15 0.60 -32.54
CA LEU A 58 25.11 -0.51 -32.55
C LEU A 58 24.93 -1.40 -33.79
N ASP A 59 24.23 -0.92 -34.83
CA ASP A 59 23.90 -1.67 -36.05
C ASP A 59 23.30 -3.06 -35.75
N PHE A 60 22.46 -3.14 -34.73
CA PHE A 60 21.81 -4.37 -34.25
C PHE A 60 22.79 -5.51 -33.88
N LYS A 61 24.08 -5.22 -33.61
CA LYS A 61 25.04 -6.21 -33.08
C LYS A 61 24.45 -6.95 -31.87
N TYR A 62 23.77 -6.20 -31.00
CA TYR A 62 22.98 -6.72 -29.90
C TYR A 62 21.65 -5.97 -29.81
N HIS A 63 20.56 -6.69 -29.55
CA HIS A 63 19.25 -6.09 -29.32
C HIS A 63 18.39 -6.94 -28.38
N PHE A 64 17.39 -6.31 -27.78
CA PHE A 64 16.47 -6.95 -26.84
C PHE A 64 15.07 -7.07 -27.45
N ASN A 65 14.46 -8.25 -27.36
CA ASN A 65 13.08 -8.46 -27.72
C ASN A 65 12.22 -8.33 -26.45
N PHE A 66 11.59 -7.18 -26.27
CA PHE A 66 10.71 -6.93 -25.12
C PHE A 66 9.32 -7.53 -25.33
N PHE A 67 9.04 -8.59 -24.60
CA PHE A 67 7.70 -9.12 -24.42
C PHE A 67 6.98 -8.40 -23.28
N SER A 68 5.65 -8.35 -23.34
CA SER A 68 4.83 -7.77 -22.29
C SER A 68 3.53 -8.55 -22.12
N VAL A 69 3.14 -8.79 -20.87
CA VAL A 69 1.89 -9.49 -20.55
C VAL A 69 0.75 -8.49 -20.36
N ASN A 70 -0.39 -8.76 -20.99
CA ASN A 70 -1.65 -8.11 -20.66
C ASN A 70 -2.42 -8.94 -19.63
N PHE A 71 -2.53 -8.43 -18.40
CA PHE A 71 -3.33 -9.04 -17.33
C PHE A 71 -4.78 -8.53 -17.29
N ASN A 72 -5.33 -8.03 -18.40
CA ASN A 72 -6.65 -7.40 -18.46
C ASN A 72 -6.82 -6.23 -17.47
N GLU A 73 -5.70 -5.60 -17.08
CA GLU A 73 -5.67 -4.52 -16.09
C GLU A 73 -6.46 -4.88 -14.80
N GLU A 74 -6.35 -6.12 -14.34
CA GLU A 74 -7.02 -6.60 -13.13
C GLU A 74 -6.57 -5.85 -11.86
N LEU A 75 -7.49 -5.69 -10.89
CA LEU A 75 -7.27 -4.99 -9.62
C LEU A 75 -6.56 -5.85 -8.55
N VAL A 76 -5.40 -6.40 -8.89
CA VAL A 76 -4.68 -7.39 -8.06
C VAL A 76 -4.09 -6.87 -6.76
N ALA A 77 -3.98 -5.54 -6.57
CA ALA A 77 -3.56 -4.98 -5.28
C ALA A 77 -4.70 -4.94 -4.25
N LEU A 78 -5.96 -5.11 -4.69
CA LEU A 78 -7.15 -5.06 -3.83
C LEU A 78 -7.93 -6.38 -3.83
N TYR A 79 -7.62 -7.29 -4.76
CA TYR A 79 -8.20 -8.62 -4.87
C TYR A 79 -7.13 -9.65 -5.25
N GLY A 80 -6.75 -10.53 -4.32
CA GLY A 80 -5.69 -11.53 -4.50
C GLY A 80 -6.10 -12.80 -5.24
N GLY A 81 -7.39 -13.00 -5.53
CA GLY A 81 -7.91 -14.26 -6.07
C GLY A 81 -7.36 -14.67 -7.44
N THR A 82 -6.83 -13.74 -8.25
CA THR A 82 -6.22 -14.08 -9.55
C THR A 82 -4.70 -14.15 -9.56
N LEU A 83 -4.01 -13.79 -8.48
CA LEU A 83 -2.53 -13.77 -8.45
C LEU A 83 -1.92 -15.13 -8.81
N GLN A 84 -2.51 -16.22 -8.31
CA GLN A 84 -2.07 -17.57 -8.67
C GLN A 84 -2.31 -17.90 -10.16
N ARG A 85 -3.40 -17.39 -10.74
CA ARG A 85 -3.73 -17.59 -12.16
C ARG A 85 -2.76 -16.82 -13.05
N GLN A 86 -2.46 -15.56 -12.70
CA GLN A 86 -1.46 -14.73 -13.38
C GLN A 86 -0.08 -15.38 -13.32
N THR A 87 0.33 -15.88 -12.16
CA THR A 87 1.61 -16.60 -11.99
C THR A 87 1.72 -17.82 -12.91
N LYS A 88 0.65 -18.62 -13.00
CA LYS A 88 0.61 -19.78 -13.92
C LYS A 88 0.63 -19.35 -15.39
N PHE A 89 -0.03 -18.25 -15.74
CA PHE A 89 0.01 -17.71 -17.11
C PHE A 89 1.43 -17.26 -17.49
N VAL A 90 2.11 -16.52 -16.61
CA VAL A 90 3.50 -16.09 -16.83
C VAL A 90 4.42 -17.29 -17.04
N HIS A 91 4.26 -18.37 -16.27
CA HIS A 91 5.02 -19.61 -16.50
C HIS A 91 4.81 -20.18 -17.92
N GLU A 92 3.57 -20.16 -18.43
CA GLU A 92 3.31 -20.57 -19.82
C GLU A 92 3.91 -19.58 -20.84
N CYS A 93 3.88 -18.27 -20.57
CA CYS A 93 4.53 -17.27 -21.41
C CYS A 93 6.03 -17.53 -21.55
N LEU A 94 6.74 -17.86 -20.44
CA LEU A 94 8.17 -18.17 -20.47
C LEU A 94 8.47 -19.35 -21.40
N LYS A 95 7.67 -20.42 -21.34
CA LYS A 95 7.81 -21.58 -22.25
C LYS A 95 7.58 -21.21 -23.71
N VAL A 96 6.57 -20.37 -23.97
CA VAL A 96 6.26 -19.91 -25.33
C VAL A 96 7.39 -19.05 -25.88
N ILE A 97 7.89 -18.10 -25.10
CA ILE A 97 9.00 -17.21 -25.48
C ILE A 97 10.22 -18.04 -25.85
N LEU A 98 10.69 -18.92 -24.96
CA LEU A 98 11.86 -19.77 -25.23
C LEU A 98 11.65 -20.70 -26.44
N LYS A 99 10.40 -21.12 -26.71
CA LYS A 99 10.08 -21.92 -27.89
C LYS A 99 10.26 -21.14 -29.20
N LEU A 100 10.04 -19.82 -29.21
CA LEU A 100 10.21 -18.98 -30.41
C LEU A 100 11.66 -18.91 -30.89
N TYR A 101 12.64 -19.14 -30.01
CA TYR A 101 14.06 -19.11 -30.33
C TYR A 101 14.67 -20.49 -30.60
N LYS A 102 13.87 -21.57 -30.59
CA LYS A 102 14.40 -22.91 -30.87
C LYS A 102 14.99 -22.98 -32.28
N GLY A 103 16.21 -23.48 -32.38
CA GLY A 103 16.93 -23.63 -33.65
C GLY A 103 17.78 -22.42 -34.04
N GLN A 104 17.78 -21.35 -33.23
CA GLN A 104 18.76 -20.26 -33.36
C GLN A 104 20.13 -20.69 -32.84
N GLU A 105 21.21 -20.15 -33.41
CA GLU A 105 22.60 -20.41 -33.00
C GLU A 105 22.83 -20.05 -31.54
N PHE A 106 22.35 -18.88 -31.13
CA PHE A 106 22.47 -18.33 -29.77
C PHE A 106 21.14 -18.39 -29.02
N ALA A 107 20.48 -19.56 -29.02
CA ALA A 107 19.17 -19.71 -28.40
C ALA A 107 19.23 -19.47 -26.87
N PRO A 108 18.41 -18.58 -26.30
CA PRO A 108 18.36 -18.33 -24.86
C PRO A 108 17.82 -19.54 -24.10
N THR A 109 18.41 -19.80 -22.94
CA THR A 109 17.95 -20.82 -21.97
C THR A 109 17.03 -20.24 -20.89
N SER A 110 17.08 -18.92 -20.70
CA SER A 110 16.37 -18.16 -19.68
C SER A 110 15.79 -16.86 -20.23
N VAL A 111 14.85 -16.26 -19.51
CA VAL A 111 14.22 -14.96 -19.85
C VAL A 111 14.40 -14.01 -18.68
N ALA A 112 14.93 -12.81 -18.93
CA ALA A 112 14.99 -11.77 -17.91
C ALA A 112 13.60 -11.14 -17.70
N ILE A 113 13.24 -10.82 -16.46
CA ILE A 113 11.92 -10.27 -16.12
C ILE A 113 12.05 -8.86 -15.57
N VAL A 114 11.21 -7.95 -16.07
CA VAL A 114 10.98 -6.63 -15.45
C VAL A 114 9.55 -6.57 -14.92
N GLY A 115 9.39 -6.58 -13.60
CA GLY A 115 8.08 -6.54 -12.95
C GLY A 115 7.79 -5.18 -12.33
N HIS A 116 6.64 -4.57 -12.65
CA HIS A 116 6.18 -3.33 -12.01
C HIS A 116 5.11 -3.63 -10.97
N SER A 117 5.21 -3.02 -9.78
CA SER A 117 4.20 -3.14 -8.73
C SER A 117 3.87 -4.61 -8.45
N MET A 118 2.59 -5.02 -8.45
CA MET A 118 2.17 -6.42 -8.27
C MET A 118 2.74 -7.39 -9.32
N GLY A 119 3.14 -6.93 -10.51
CA GLY A 119 3.78 -7.77 -11.54
C GLY A 119 5.12 -8.33 -11.10
N GLY A 120 5.90 -7.58 -10.30
CA GLY A 120 7.13 -8.09 -9.69
C GLY A 120 6.86 -9.14 -8.60
N LEU A 121 5.75 -9.03 -7.88
CA LEU A 121 5.34 -10.07 -6.91
C LEU A 121 4.90 -11.35 -7.64
N VAL A 122 4.16 -11.23 -8.74
CA VAL A 122 3.81 -12.35 -9.63
C VAL A 122 5.07 -13.02 -10.18
N ALA A 123 6.10 -12.26 -10.57
CA ALA A 123 7.39 -12.81 -10.98
C ALA A 123 8.04 -13.66 -9.88
N ARG A 124 8.12 -13.11 -8.65
CA ARG A 124 8.65 -13.83 -7.49
C ARG A 124 7.88 -15.10 -7.17
N ALA A 125 6.57 -15.10 -7.42
CA ALA A 125 5.70 -16.24 -7.17
C ALA A 125 5.93 -17.42 -8.13
N LEU A 126 6.63 -17.23 -9.26
CA LEU A 126 6.95 -18.33 -10.19
C LEU A 126 7.66 -19.49 -9.48
N LEU A 127 8.57 -19.18 -8.56
CA LEU A 127 9.33 -20.16 -7.78
C LEU A 127 8.42 -21.01 -6.87
N THR A 128 7.26 -20.51 -6.47
CA THR A 128 6.30 -21.25 -5.64
C THR A 128 5.58 -22.37 -6.41
N LEU A 129 5.64 -22.39 -7.74
CA LEU A 129 4.98 -23.38 -8.56
C LEU A 129 5.73 -24.72 -8.53
N LYS A 130 5.02 -25.82 -8.25
CA LYS A 130 5.60 -27.17 -8.12
C LYS A 130 6.45 -27.65 -9.30
N ASN A 131 6.13 -27.23 -10.52
CA ASN A 131 6.79 -27.68 -11.76
C ASN A 131 7.57 -26.55 -12.46
N PHE A 132 7.94 -25.50 -11.72
CA PHE A 132 8.75 -24.42 -12.27
C PHE A 132 10.23 -24.75 -12.11
N LYS A 133 11.00 -24.53 -13.18
CA LYS A 133 12.46 -24.67 -13.15
C LYS A 133 13.07 -23.29 -12.89
N PRO A 134 13.82 -23.07 -11.80
CA PRO A 134 14.42 -21.77 -11.50
C PRO A 134 15.33 -21.24 -12.61
N GLU A 135 16.00 -22.13 -13.35
CA GLU A 135 16.88 -21.80 -14.49
C GLU A 135 16.18 -21.03 -15.63
N LEU A 136 14.85 -21.05 -15.70
CA LEU A 136 14.10 -20.29 -16.72
C LEU A 136 14.21 -18.77 -16.52
N ILE A 137 14.65 -18.33 -15.34
CA ILE A 137 14.86 -16.92 -15.00
C ILE A 137 16.24 -16.75 -14.36
N ASN A 138 17.07 -15.87 -14.94
CA ASN A 138 18.37 -15.52 -14.36
C ASN A 138 18.35 -14.08 -13.80
N LEU A 139 17.59 -13.16 -14.37
CA LEU A 139 17.55 -11.76 -13.95
C LEU A 139 16.12 -11.32 -13.66
N LEU A 140 15.90 -10.76 -12.46
CA LEU A 140 14.64 -10.15 -12.07
C LEU A 140 14.86 -8.70 -11.65
N ILE A 141 14.31 -7.75 -12.40
CA ILE A 141 14.27 -6.34 -12.02
C ILE A 141 12.85 -6.00 -11.60
N THR A 142 12.66 -5.54 -10.36
CA THR A 142 11.35 -5.12 -9.87
C THR A 142 11.31 -3.62 -9.60
N GLN A 143 10.26 -2.95 -10.05
CA GLN A 143 10.06 -1.52 -9.91
C GLN A 143 8.81 -1.23 -9.07
N ALA A 144 9.00 -0.57 -7.93
CA ALA A 144 7.94 -0.23 -6.97
C ALA A 144 7.09 -1.43 -6.53
N THR A 145 7.68 -2.63 -6.51
CA THR A 145 6.97 -3.85 -6.10
C THR A 145 6.86 -3.93 -4.58
N PRO A 146 5.66 -4.03 -4.00
CA PRO A 146 5.51 -4.35 -2.58
C PRO A 146 5.91 -5.81 -2.34
N HIS A 147 7.13 -6.05 -1.88
CA HIS A 147 7.68 -7.37 -1.61
C HIS A 147 7.30 -7.93 -0.25
N VAL A 148 7.23 -7.07 0.77
CA VAL A 148 7.12 -7.49 2.17
C VAL A 148 5.67 -7.80 2.56
N ALA A 149 4.74 -6.90 2.25
CA ALA A 149 3.33 -7.01 2.64
C ALA A 149 2.44 -6.21 1.66
N PRO A 150 1.15 -6.56 1.54
CA PRO A 150 0.22 -5.79 0.73
C PRO A 150 0.03 -4.38 1.28
N VAL A 151 -0.17 -3.41 0.39
CA VAL A 151 -0.45 -2.00 0.77
C VAL A 151 -1.75 -1.91 1.58
N MET A 152 -2.77 -2.68 1.17
CA MET A 152 -4.03 -2.76 1.90
C MET A 152 -4.52 -4.22 1.93
N PRO A 153 -4.55 -4.87 3.11
CA PRO A 153 -4.94 -6.27 3.26
C PRO A 153 -6.48 -6.43 3.32
N LEU A 154 -7.15 -6.15 2.20
CA LEU A 154 -8.62 -6.19 2.07
C LEU A 154 -9.18 -7.58 1.86
N ASP A 155 -8.34 -8.55 1.50
CA ASP A 155 -8.76 -9.93 1.30
C ASP A 155 -7.72 -10.91 1.84
N ARG A 156 -8.21 -12.09 2.21
CA ARG A 156 -7.38 -13.17 2.76
C ARG A 156 -6.45 -13.77 1.70
N TYR A 157 -6.90 -13.94 0.46
CA TYR A 157 -6.14 -14.59 -0.62
C TYR A 157 -4.87 -13.82 -0.98
N LEU A 158 -4.91 -12.49 -0.92
CA LEU A 158 -3.80 -11.58 -1.10
C LEU A 158 -2.78 -11.80 0.01
N THR A 159 -3.21 -11.79 1.27
CA THR A 159 -2.33 -12.01 2.42
C THR A 159 -1.69 -13.40 2.40
N ASP A 160 -2.48 -14.43 2.09
CA ASP A 160 -2.01 -15.82 1.96
C ASP A 160 -0.99 -15.94 0.79
N PHE A 161 -1.20 -15.24 -0.32
CA PHE A 161 -0.27 -15.22 -1.45
C PHE A 161 1.09 -14.59 -1.08
N TYR A 162 1.09 -13.43 -0.41
CA TYR A 162 2.34 -12.82 0.08
C TYR A 162 3.08 -13.75 1.04
N THR A 163 2.35 -14.36 1.97
CA THR A 163 2.91 -15.30 2.95
C THR A 163 3.55 -16.49 2.24
N ALA A 164 2.87 -17.09 1.26
CA ALA A 164 3.41 -18.20 0.48
C ALA A 164 4.69 -17.81 -0.29
N VAL A 165 4.71 -16.65 -0.94
CA VAL A 165 5.87 -16.15 -1.69
C VAL A 165 7.04 -15.86 -0.75
N ASN A 166 6.82 -15.12 0.34
CA ASN A 166 7.89 -14.74 1.26
C ASN A 166 8.45 -15.95 2.02
N ASN A 167 7.60 -16.87 2.47
CA ASN A 167 8.05 -18.12 3.10
C ASN A 167 8.88 -18.95 2.14
N HIS A 168 8.48 -19.06 0.87
CA HIS A 168 9.25 -19.79 -0.12
C HIS A 168 10.63 -19.15 -0.35
N TRP A 169 10.67 -17.83 -0.54
CA TRP A 169 11.94 -17.11 -0.76
C TRP A 169 12.88 -17.23 0.44
N THR A 170 12.35 -17.26 1.66
CA THR A 170 13.14 -17.37 2.90
C THR A 170 13.61 -18.80 3.15
N LEU A 171 12.73 -19.80 3.01
CA LEU A 171 13.02 -21.19 3.34
C LEU A 171 13.75 -21.95 2.23
N LYS A 172 13.58 -21.56 0.97
CA LYS A 172 14.19 -22.20 -0.21
C LYS A 172 15.22 -21.33 -0.89
N ALA A 173 16.12 -20.77 -0.09
CA ALA A 173 17.20 -19.89 -0.54
C ALA A 173 18.10 -20.53 -1.63
N GLN A 174 18.21 -21.86 -1.65
CA GLN A 174 18.96 -22.61 -2.68
C GLN A 174 18.42 -22.41 -4.10
N ASP A 175 17.09 -22.29 -4.26
CA ASP A 175 16.43 -22.09 -5.56
C ASP A 175 16.77 -20.70 -6.15
N LEU A 176 17.29 -19.78 -5.32
CA LEU A 176 17.63 -18.40 -5.69
C LEU A 176 19.11 -18.19 -6.05
N ARG A 177 19.97 -19.21 -5.93
CA ARG A 177 21.43 -19.06 -6.09
C ARG A 177 21.84 -18.47 -7.44
N ASN A 178 21.15 -18.88 -8.50
CA ASN A 178 21.44 -18.43 -9.88
C ASN A 178 20.57 -17.25 -10.31
N LEU A 179 19.63 -16.78 -9.47
CA LEU A 179 18.74 -15.66 -9.78
C LEU A 179 19.28 -14.37 -9.16
N THR A 180 19.66 -13.41 -10.00
CA THR A 180 20.05 -12.06 -9.58
C THR A 180 18.82 -11.17 -9.56
N THR A 181 18.53 -10.52 -8.43
CA THR A 181 17.35 -9.66 -8.28
C THR A 181 17.75 -8.21 -7.96
N LEU A 182 17.24 -7.26 -8.74
CA LEU A 182 17.32 -5.83 -8.44
C LEU A 182 15.91 -5.32 -8.07
N SER A 183 15.76 -4.72 -6.89
CA SER A 183 14.54 -4.00 -6.52
C SER A 183 14.78 -2.50 -6.48
N VAL A 184 14.01 -1.74 -7.26
CA VAL A 184 14.04 -0.27 -7.28
C VAL A 184 12.73 0.27 -6.70
N ALA A 185 12.81 0.94 -5.56
CA ALA A 185 11.69 1.64 -4.94
C ALA A 185 11.52 3.07 -5.50
N GLY A 186 10.30 3.60 -5.60
CA GLY A 186 10.06 4.95 -6.14
C GLY A 186 10.47 6.12 -5.23
N GLY A 187 10.75 5.85 -3.95
CA GLY A 187 11.10 6.87 -2.96
C GLY A 187 9.90 7.57 -2.33
N PHE A 188 10.06 8.85 -1.99
CA PHE A 188 9.05 9.58 -1.24
C PHE A 188 7.82 9.99 -2.05
N ARG A 189 7.93 10.18 -3.38
CA ARG A 189 6.82 10.52 -4.28
C ARG A 189 5.92 9.32 -4.62
N ASP A 190 6.36 8.10 -4.33
CA ASP A 190 5.49 6.92 -4.40
C ASP A 190 4.58 6.89 -3.17
N TYR A 191 3.37 7.42 -3.33
CA TYR A 191 2.33 7.42 -2.29
C TYR A 191 1.56 6.11 -2.20
N GLN A 192 1.68 5.22 -3.19
CA GLN A 192 0.97 3.94 -3.17
C GLN A 192 1.78 2.88 -2.44
N VAL A 193 3.07 2.72 -2.80
CA VAL A 193 3.96 1.74 -2.20
C VAL A 193 5.07 2.45 -1.43
N ARG A 194 5.12 2.21 -0.11
CA ARG A 194 6.26 2.66 0.71
C ARG A 194 7.54 2.01 0.24
N SER A 195 8.63 2.78 0.19
CA SER A 195 9.92 2.22 -0.21
C SER A 195 10.30 1.03 0.67
N GLY A 196 10.03 1.07 1.98
CA GLY A 196 10.27 -0.06 2.87
C GLY A 196 9.54 -1.36 2.52
N LEU A 197 8.35 -1.29 1.92
CA LEU A 197 7.66 -2.47 1.41
C LEU A 197 8.32 -3.02 0.13
N ALA A 198 9.08 -2.19 -0.59
CA ALA A 198 9.74 -2.52 -1.84
C ALA A 198 11.20 -2.97 -1.68
N PHE A 199 11.73 -3.05 -0.46
CA PHE A 199 12.98 -3.77 -0.21
C PHE A 199 12.71 -5.27 -0.17
N LEU A 200 13.64 -6.04 -0.72
CA LEU A 200 13.58 -7.49 -0.61
C LEU A 200 13.87 -7.90 0.85
N PRO A 201 13.16 -8.91 1.40
CA PRO A 201 13.49 -9.45 2.72
C PRO A 201 14.96 -9.87 2.75
N ARG A 202 15.74 -9.40 3.73
CA ARG A 202 17.17 -9.72 3.83
C ARG A 202 17.34 -11.22 4.06
N LEU A 203 17.82 -11.92 3.03
CA LEU A 203 18.35 -13.27 3.14
C LEU A 203 19.76 -13.13 3.73
N SER A 204 19.95 -13.56 4.99
CA SER A 204 21.23 -13.47 5.72
C SER A 204 22.39 -14.24 5.08
N GLN A 205 22.21 -14.85 3.90
CA GLN A 205 23.17 -15.76 3.27
C GLN A 205 23.39 -15.53 1.77
N HIS A 206 22.72 -14.57 1.10
CA HIS A 206 22.83 -14.40 -0.36
C HIS A 206 23.00 -12.95 -0.83
N ASP A 207 24.17 -12.66 -1.41
CA ASP A 207 24.51 -11.42 -2.12
C ASP A 207 23.93 -11.34 -3.55
N SER A 208 22.89 -12.14 -3.87
CA SER A 208 22.25 -12.15 -5.20
C SER A 208 21.13 -11.13 -5.36
N ALA A 209 20.83 -10.35 -4.32
CA ALA A 209 19.80 -9.33 -4.32
C ALA A 209 20.36 -7.92 -4.02
N LEU A 210 19.93 -6.93 -4.79
CA LEU A 210 20.23 -5.51 -4.58
C LEU A 210 18.91 -4.75 -4.44
N SER A 211 18.79 -3.89 -3.43
CA SER A 211 17.62 -3.01 -3.25
C SER A 211 18.06 -1.57 -3.17
N VAL A 212 17.50 -0.70 -4.01
CA VAL A 212 17.82 0.73 -4.11
C VAL A 212 16.54 1.56 -4.18
N VAL A 213 16.68 2.85 -3.89
CA VAL A 213 15.60 3.84 -4.11
C VAL A 213 15.95 4.64 -5.36
N SER A 214 14.97 4.97 -6.21
CA SER A 214 15.18 5.69 -7.47
C SER A 214 15.90 7.03 -7.28
N SER A 215 15.65 7.73 -6.18
CA SER A 215 16.37 8.96 -5.82
C SER A 215 17.85 8.76 -5.48
N ALA A 216 18.25 7.54 -5.12
CA ALA A 216 19.65 7.17 -4.87
C ALA A 216 20.36 6.59 -6.11
N VAL A 217 19.61 6.31 -7.19
CA VAL A 217 20.20 5.80 -8.43
C VAL A 217 21.04 6.92 -9.08
N PRO A 218 22.32 6.66 -9.39
CA PRO A 218 23.20 7.63 -10.02
C PRO A 218 22.61 8.17 -11.33
N ARG A 219 22.74 9.50 -11.56
CA ARG A 219 22.18 10.23 -12.72
C ARG A 219 20.64 10.26 -12.82
N ALA A 220 19.92 9.51 -11.98
CA ALA A 220 18.49 9.67 -11.83
C ALA A 220 18.18 10.76 -10.80
N TRP A 221 18.73 10.64 -9.58
CA TRP A 221 18.57 11.61 -8.47
C TRP A 221 17.15 12.15 -8.26
N ALA A 222 16.15 11.37 -8.69
CA ALA A 222 14.76 11.77 -8.73
C ALA A 222 13.92 10.67 -8.08
N SER A 223 13.10 11.08 -7.11
CA SER A 223 12.01 10.21 -6.65
C SER A 223 10.93 10.16 -7.71
N THR A 224 10.41 8.97 -7.95
CA THR A 224 9.35 8.70 -8.92
C THR A 224 8.05 8.43 -8.16
N ASP A 225 6.92 8.85 -8.72
CA ASP A 225 5.64 8.32 -8.26
C ASP A 225 5.50 6.85 -8.67
N HIS A 226 4.43 6.20 -8.20
CA HIS A 226 4.23 4.77 -8.38
C HIS A 226 4.21 4.34 -9.86
N LEU A 227 3.64 5.16 -10.73
CA LEU A 227 3.51 4.84 -12.15
C LEU A 227 4.71 5.37 -12.93
N SER A 228 5.21 6.57 -12.61
CA SER A 228 6.32 7.17 -13.37
C SER A 228 7.64 6.43 -13.25
N ILE A 229 7.79 5.53 -12.27
CA ILE A 229 8.97 4.67 -12.19
C ILE A 229 9.22 3.85 -13.48
N VAL A 230 8.16 3.49 -14.23
CA VAL A 230 8.29 2.71 -15.48
C VAL A 230 8.61 3.57 -16.72
N TRP A 231 8.59 4.91 -16.60
CA TRP A 231 8.87 5.83 -17.71
C TRP A 231 9.75 7.02 -17.34
N CYS A 232 10.29 7.07 -16.12
CA CYS A 232 11.30 8.03 -15.70
C CYS A 232 12.54 7.82 -16.55
N LYS A 233 12.80 8.76 -17.47
CA LYS A 233 13.83 8.63 -18.50
C LYS A 233 15.19 8.28 -17.90
N GLU A 234 15.57 8.93 -16.81
CA GLU A 234 16.86 8.75 -16.18
C GLU A 234 17.02 7.34 -15.60
N LEU A 235 16.00 6.81 -14.94
CA LEU A 235 15.99 5.44 -14.41
C LEU A 235 15.96 4.40 -15.54
N ILE A 236 15.19 4.65 -16.59
CA ILE A 236 15.12 3.77 -17.76
C ILE A 236 16.49 3.73 -18.47
N LEU A 237 17.16 4.87 -18.64
CA LEU A 237 18.51 4.91 -19.19
C LEU A 237 19.51 4.11 -18.35
N ALA A 238 19.45 4.19 -17.02
CA ALA A 238 20.27 3.36 -16.14
C ALA A 238 19.98 1.87 -16.31
N THR A 239 18.70 1.50 -16.41
CA THR A 239 18.27 0.10 -16.60
C THR A 239 18.73 -0.46 -17.96
N ILE A 240 18.57 0.31 -19.04
CA ILE A 240 18.98 -0.14 -20.38
C ILE A 240 20.51 -0.24 -20.48
N ARG A 241 21.27 0.71 -19.93
CA ARG A 241 22.74 0.60 -19.88
C ARG A 241 23.18 -0.66 -19.14
N ALA A 242 22.56 -0.95 -17.99
CA ALA A 242 22.82 -2.19 -17.27
C ALA A 242 22.51 -3.42 -18.14
N PHE A 243 21.39 -3.45 -18.86
CA PHE A 243 21.10 -4.59 -19.76
C PHE A 243 22.17 -4.82 -20.83
N PHE A 244 22.66 -3.77 -21.50
CA PHE A 244 23.72 -3.91 -22.50
C PHE A 244 25.05 -4.38 -21.88
N ASP A 245 25.40 -3.90 -20.69
CA ASP A 245 26.62 -4.32 -19.98
C ASP A 245 26.51 -5.74 -19.37
N LEU A 246 25.30 -6.30 -19.34
CA LEU A 246 25.05 -7.68 -18.91
C LEU A 246 25.20 -8.72 -20.04
N ILE A 247 25.36 -8.27 -21.29
CA ILE A 247 25.48 -9.16 -22.44
C ILE A 247 26.86 -9.84 -22.40
N ASP A 248 26.86 -11.15 -22.53
CA ASP A 248 28.05 -11.95 -22.77
C ASP A 248 28.30 -12.05 -24.28
N GLU A 249 29.46 -11.61 -24.73
CA GLU A 249 29.81 -11.60 -26.15
C GLU A 249 29.85 -13.00 -26.77
N SER A 250 30.18 -14.03 -25.98
CA SER A 250 30.33 -15.41 -26.45
C SER A 250 28.99 -16.08 -26.70
N THR A 251 28.02 -15.86 -25.81
CA THR A 251 26.67 -16.45 -25.91
C THR A 251 25.69 -15.51 -26.61
N ARG A 252 26.01 -14.22 -26.77
CA ARG A 252 25.11 -13.14 -27.20
C ARG A 252 23.82 -13.06 -26.37
N GLN A 253 23.85 -13.56 -25.14
CA GLN A 253 22.74 -13.56 -24.19
C GLN A 253 23.18 -12.86 -22.88
N ILE A 254 22.24 -12.69 -21.94
CA ILE A 254 22.60 -12.20 -20.60
C ILE A 254 23.52 -13.23 -19.93
N THR A 255 24.64 -12.75 -19.40
CA THR A 255 25.64 -13.59 -18.74
C THR A 255 25.05 -14.52 -17.67
N GLU A 256 25.51 -15.77 -17.67
CA GLU A 256 25.09 -16.77 -16.68
C GLU A 256 25.78 -16.54 -15.32
N ASP A 257 26.90 -15.82 -15.27
CA ASP A 257 27.64 -15.56 -14.03
C ASP A 257 26.86 -14.60 -13.09
N PRO A 258 26.38 -15.06 -11.91
CA PRO A 258 25.69 -14.21 -10.96
C PRO A 258 26.57 -13.10 -10.37
N LYS A 259 27.90 -13.30 -10.29
CA LYS A 259 28.82 -12.29 -9.77
C LYS A 259 28.97 -11.12 -10.74
N LYS A 260 29.20 -11.41 -12.03
CA LYS A 260 29.19 -10.39 -13.09
C LYS A 260 27.87 -9.63 -13.10
N ARG A 261 26.72 -10.32 -13.03
CA ARG A 261 25.40 -9.68 -12.96
C ARG A 261 25.30 -8.70 -11.80
N MET A 262 25.69 -9.13 -10.59
CA MET A 262 25.64 -8.26 -9.42
C MET A 262 26.61 -7.08 -9.50
N SER A 263 27.80 -7.27 -10.10
CA SER A 263 28.78 -6.20 -10.32
C SER A 263 28.23 -5.11 -11.24
N VAL A 264 27.64 -5.49 -12.38
CA VAL A 264 27.01 -4.56 -13.34
C VAL A 264 25.85 -3.80 -12.69
N LEU A 265 25.01 -4.48 -11.90
CA LEU A 265 23.90 -3.82 -11.21
C LEU A 265 24.41 -2.84 -10.14
N ASN A 266 25.40 -3.22 -9.32
CA ASN A 266 26.01 -2.31 -8.35
C ASN A 266 26.66 -1.10 -9.01
N HIS A 267 27.29 -1.31 -10.16
CA HIS A 267 27.85 -0.24 -10.97
C HIS A 267 26.76 0.77 -11.29
N HIS A 268 25.75 0.41 -12.09
CA HIS A 268 24.72 1.33 -12.60
C HIS A 268 23.76 1.89 -11.54
N PHE A 269 23.45 1.15 -10.47
CA PHE A 269 22.42 1.52 -9.51
C PHE A 269 22.95 2.03 -8.16
N VAL A 270 24.25 1.89 -7.87
CA VAL A 270 24.86 2.34 -6.60
C VAL A 270 26.05 3.26 -6.81
N ARG A 271 26.98 2.91 -7.72
CA ARG A 271 28.27 3.61 -7.83
C ARG A 271 28.34 4.70 -8.90
N HIS A 272 27.59 4.54 -9.99
CA HIS A 272 28.10 4.94 -11.31
C HIS A 272 28.41 6.45 -11.56
N PRO A 273 29.68 6.80 -11.86
CA PRO A 273 30.14 8.17 -12.14
C PRO A 273 30.20 8.56 -13.63
N GLY A 274 29.62 7.79 -14.57
CA GLY A 274 29.46 8.21 -15.98
C GLY A 274 30.28 7.48 -17.07
N LYS A 275 30.85 6.30 -16.76
CA LYS A 275 31.62 5.41 -17.65
C LYS A 275 30.86 4.19 -18.21
N ILE A 276 31.54 3.38 -19.00
CA ILE A 276 31.11 2.03 -19.40
C ILE A 276 31.52 1.05 -18.28
N PHE A 277 30.82 -0.08 -18.12
CA PHE A 277 31.25 -1.14 -17.20
C PHE A 277 32.51 -1.86 -17.72
N GLU A 278 33.50 -2.06 -16.85
CA GLU A 278 34.73 -2.80 -17.16
C GLU A 278 34.85 -3.98 -16.19
N GLU A 279 35.10 -5.18 -16.74
CA GLU A 279 35.06 -6.46 -16.02
C GLU A 279 36.30 -6.68 -15.14
N ASN A 280 37.46 -6.20 -15.61
CA ASN A 280 38.69 -6.05 -14.84
C ASN A 280 39.12 -4.59 -14.97
N PRO A 281 38.93 -3.74 -13.95
CA PRO A 281 39.52 -2.41 -13.98
C PRO A 281 41.04 -2.60 -13.88
N GLU A 282 41.75 -2.57 -15.01
CA GLU A 282 43.13 -2.08 -14.97
C GLU A 282 43.09 -0.70 -14.29
N ALA A 283 44.16 -0.31 -13.60
CA ALA A 283 44.23 0.90 -12.77
C ALA A 283 44.08 2.23 -13.53
N PHE A 284 43.43 2.23 -14.69
CA PHE A 284 43.09 3.37 -15.52
C PHE A 284 41.63 3.73 -15.33
N THR A 285 41.38 4.58 -14.33
CA THR A 285 40.10 5.25 -14.20
C THR A 285 40.09 6.56 -15.00
N GLU A 286 39.63 6.58 -16.25
CA GLU A 286 39.27 7.83 -16.96
C GLU A 286 37.94 8.40 -16.44
N LEU A 287 37.99 9.47 -15.63
CA LEU A 287 36.86 9.93 -14.80
C LEU A 287 36.30 11.28 -15.27
N THR A 288 34.97 11.39 -15.31
CA THR A 288 34.26 12.68 -15.32
C THR A 288 33.47 12.79 -14.00
N GLY A 289 34.14 13.19 -12.91
CA GLY A 289 33.52 13.32 -11.58
C GLY A 289 34.51 13.31 -10.42
N VAL A 290 33.99 13.46 -9.19
CA VAL A 290 34.77 13.40 -7.95
C VAL A 290 35.27 11.98 -7.71
N VAL A 291 36.54 11.85 -7.28
CA VAL A 291 37.22 10.59 -7.05
C VAL A 291 37.62 10.50 -5.58
N ILE A 292 37.14 9.48 -4.87
CA ILE A 292 37.55 9.20 -3.50
C ILE A 292 38.29 7.87 -3.49
N LEU A 293 39.57 7.90 -3.15
CA LEU A 293 40.43 6.73 -3.04
C LEU A 293 40.82 6.51 -1.58
N LYS A 294 40.56 5.32 -1.05
CA LYS A 294 41.11 4.90 0.24
C LYS A 294 42.50 4.34 0.00
N LEU A 295 43.53 5.08 0.39
CA LEU A 295 44.93 4.68 0.20
C LEU A 295 45.28 3.34 0.86
N GLN A 296 44.53 2.94 1.89
CA GLN A 296 44.68 1.63 2.56
C GLN A 296 44.38 0.45 1.64
N ASP A 297 43.49 0.63 0.66
CA ASP A 297 43.11 -0.42 -0.31
C ASP A 297 44.20 -0.62 -1.38
N TYR A 298 45.15 0.33 -1.48
CA TYR A 298 46.21 0.35 -2.49
C TYR A 298 47.59 0.64 -1.87
N PRO A 299 48.11 -0.23 -0.99
CA PRO A 299 49.31 0.04 -0.20
C PRO A 299 50.61 0.17 -1.04
N SER A 300 50.62 -0.34 -2.27
CA SER A 300 51.77 -0.28 -3.20
C SER A 300 51.72 0.93 -4.15
N LEU A 301 50.69 1.77 -4.05
CA LEU A 301 50.42 2.83 -5.02
C LEU A 301 51.27 4.07 -4.70
N SER A 302 52.16 4.45 -5.63
CA SER A 302 53.08 5.58 -5.47
C SER A 302 52.66 6.84 -6.22
N HIS A 303 51.94 6.68 -7.33
CA HIS A 303 51.51 7.76 -8.21
C HIS A 303 50.06 7.51 -8.67
N ILE A 304 49.30 8.60 -8.82
CA ILE A 304 47.97 8.58 -9.44
C ILE A 304 48.06 9.43 -10.70
N VAL A 305 47.76 8.84 -11.86
CA VAL A 305 47.71 9.54 -13.14
C VAL A 305 46.25 9.74 -13.52
N ILE A 306 45.82 11.00 -13.63
CA ILE A 306 44.47 11.35 -14.06
C ILE A 306 44.56 11.79 -15.52
N LEU A 307 44.09 10.94 -16.43
CA LEU A 307 43.98 11.29 -17.84
C LEU A 307 42.65 12.02 -18.08
N VAL A 308 42.73 13.27 -18.54
CA VAL A 308 41.56 14.07 -18.92
C VAL A 308 41.49 14.13 -20.45
N PRO A 309 40.46 13.54 -21.09
CA PRO A 309 40.35 13.57 -22.55
C PRO A 309 40.24 15.01 -23.08
N PRO A 310 40.85 15.33 -24.24
CA PRO A 310 40.77 16.66 -24.84
C PRO A 310 39.31 17.00 -25.17
N SER A 311 38.71 17.85 -24.34
CA SER A 311 37.33 18.32 -24.50
C SER A 311 37.37 19.62 -25.30
N ALA A 312 36.81 19.61 -26.52
CA ALA A 312 36.71 20.72 -27.48
C ALA A 312 36.76 22.16 -26.89
N GLY A 313 37.96 22.66 -26.57
CA GLY A 313 38.20 24.03 -26.11
C GLY A 313 37.84 24.39 -24.65
N ASN A 314 37.45 23.44 -23.79
CA ASN A 314 37.07 23.76 -22.40
C ASN A 314 38.26 23.64 -21.43
N LYS A 315 38.51 24.69 -20.64
CA LYS A 315 39.46 24.65 -19.51
C LYS A 315 38.85 23.84 -18.36
N PHE A 316 39.62 22.94 -17.76
CA PHE A 316 39.23 22.20 -16.55
C PHE A 316 40.11 22.60 -15.37
N THR A 317 39.53 22.63 -14.17
CA THR A 317 40.25 22.78 -12.90
C THR A 317 40.15 21.47 -12.13
N LEU A 318 41.29 20.98 -11.65
CA LEU A 318 41.36 19.77 -10.84
C LEU A 318 41.72 20.19 -9.42
N ASP A 319 40.77 20.04 -8.50
CA ASP A 319 41.00 20.21 -7.07
C ASP A 319 41.26 18.85 -6.44
N CYS A 320 42.33 18.75 -5.66
CA CYS A 320 42.74 17.50 -4.99
C CYS A 320 43.01 17.77 -3.52
N GLU A 321 42.56 16.86 -2.67
CA GLU A 321 42.73 16.97 -1.23
C GLU A 321 43.07 15.61 -0.63
N PHE A 322 44.11 15.58 0.22
CA PHE A 322 44.39 14.44 1.09
C PHE A 322 43.79 14.72 2.47
N PHE A 323 42.95 13.80 2.95
CA PHE A 323 42.31 13.95 4.25
C PHE A 323 42.22 12.62 5.00
N LYS A 324 42.13 12.70 6.33
CA LYS A 324 41.77 11.57 7.18
C LYS A 324 40.24 11.48 7.26
N GLU A 325 39.67 10.28 7.09
CA GLU A 325 38.21 10.07 7.07
C GLU A 325 37.51 10.62 8.33
N ASP A 326 38.12 10.42 9.51
CA ASP A 326 37.59 10.93 10.78
C ASP A 326 37.54 12.46 10.84
N SER A 327 38.49 13.15 10.19
CA SER A 327 38.54 14.62 10.19
C SER A 327 37.47 15.28 9.31
N ARG A 328 36.91 14.52 8.36
CA ARG A 328 35.82 14.95 7.47
C ARG A 328 34.45 14.41 7.89
N THR A 329 34.41 13.61 8.96
CA THR A 329 33.18 13.09 9.53
C THR A 329 32.69 14.02 10.62
N ILE A 330 31.52 14.61 10.41
CA ILE A 330 30.92 15.59 11.29
C ILE A 330 29.60 15.03 11.81
N GLN A 331 29.38 15.11 13.12
CA GLN A 331 28.16 14.64 13.75
C GLN A 331 27.16 15.79 13.87
N LEU A 332 25.94 15.57 13.36
CA LEU A 332 24.83 16.50 13.45
C LEU A 332 23.65 15.82 14.16
N PRO A 333 23.34 16.15 15.43
CA PRO A 333 22.17 15.61 16.11
C PRO A 333 20.89 16.11 15.48
N VAL A 334 19.99 15.18 15.15
CA VAL A 334 18.66 15.56 14.67
C VAL A 334 17.84 16.17 15.80
N THR A 335 16.93 17.06 15.41
CA THR A 335 16.02 17.71 16.33
C THR A 335 14.97 16.73 16.87
N ASN A 336 14.48 16.99 18.09
CA ASN A 336 13.42 16.17 18.68
C ASN A 336 12.11 16.29 17.88
N LEU A 337 11.38 15.18 17.71
CA LEU A 337 10.07 15.14 17.06
C LEU A 337 9.06 16.12 17.67
N PHE A 338 9.08 16.29 19.00
CA PHE A 338 8.13 17.15 19.73
C PHE A 338 8.49 18.64 19.72
N SER A 339 9.50 19.05 18.94
CA SER A 339 9.81 20.47 18.81
C SER A 339 8.85 21.23 17.90
N PHE A 340 7.93 20.53 17.22
CA PHE A 340 6.92 21.11 16.31
C PHE A 340 7.49 22.07 15.25
N GLY A 341 8.75 21.89 14.85
CA GLY A 341 9.42 22.75 13.87
C GLY A 341 10.00 24.05 14.45
N LEU A 342 9.93 24.25 15.76
CA LEU A 342 10.50 25.41 16.46
C LEU A 342 12.00 25.26 16.73
N SER A 343 12.52 24.03 16.74
CA SER A 343 13.96 23.78 16.89
C SER A 343 14.63 23.52 15.55
N SER A 344 15.85 24.03 15.39
CA SER A 344 16.75 23.69 14.28
C SER A 344 18.12 23.31 14.82
N SER A 345 18.71 22.24 14.30
CA SER A 345 20.13 21.95 14.48
C SER A 345 20.90 22.55 13.31
N LYS A 346 22.01 23.21 13.57
CA LYS A 346 22.83 23.81 12.51
C LYS A 346 24.30 23.51 12.71
N ILE A 347 25.02 23.34 11.62
CA ILE A 347 26.46 23.13 11.64
C ILE A 347 27.12 23.87 10.48
N LEU A 348 28.27 24.47 10.78
CA LEU A 348 29.11 25.16 9.82
C LEU A 348 30.21 24.20 9.38
N LEU A 349 30.27 23.90 8.08
CA LEU A 349 31.34 23.10 7.52
C LEU A 349 32.59 23.98 7.41
N ASN A 350 33.75 23.41 7.73
CA ASN A 350 35.03 24.12 7.62
C ASN A 350 35.25 24.55 6.15
N SER A 351 35.83 25.73 5.90
CA SER A 351 35.89 26.31 4.55
C SER A 351 36.92 25.65 3.62
N THR A 352 37.79 24.77 4.12
CA THR A 352 38.97 24.27 3.37
C THR A 352 38.85 22.86 2.80
N GLY A 353 37.70 22.19 2.95
CA GLY A 353 37.51 20.79 2.51
C GLY A 353 36.63 20.67 1.27
N LEU A 354 36.96 19.71 0.40
CA LEU A 354 36.19 19.35 -0.80
C LEU A 354 35.10 18.30 -0.51
N PHE A 355 35.23 17.58 0.61
CA PHE A 355 34.31 16.50 0.98
C PHE A 355 34.00 16.52 2.48
N TYR A 356 32.71 16.36 2.80
CA TYR A 356 32.22 16.22 4.16
C TYR A 356 31.23 15.07 4.28
N ASN A 357 31.38 14.29 5.34
CA ASN A 357 30.47 13.22 5.73
C ASN A 357 29.69 13.68 6.97
N VAL A 358 28.45 14.11 6.79
CA VAL A 358 27.60 14.58 7.90
C VAL A 358 26.74 13.42 8.40
N GLN A 359 27.06 12.91 9.59
CA GLN A 359 26.32 11.84 10.27
C GLN A 359 25.13 12.42 11.03
N LEU A 360 23.91 12.02 10.64
CA LEU A 360 22.68 12.42 11.29
C LEU A 360 22.44 11.54 12.53
N GLN A 361 22.87 12.03 13.69
CA GLN A 361 22.77 11.31 14.96
C GLN A 361 21.31 11.24 15.43
N HIS A 362 20.91 10.12 16.02
CA HIS A 362 19.54 9.85 16.52
C HIS A 362 18.43 9.89 15.46
N PHE A 363 18.77 9.73 14.18
CA PHE A 363 17.80 9.56 13.11
C PHE A 363 17.50 8.07 12.89
N ASN A 364 16.65 7.51 13.75
CA ASN A 364 16.34 6.08 13.78
C ASN A 364 14.84 5.76 13.64
N GLN A 365 13.95 6.73 13.89
CA GLN A 365 12.51 6.51 13.88
C GLN A 365 11.88 6.84 12.52
N VAL A 366 10.96 5.98 12.05
CA VAL A 366 10.29 6.13 10.75
C VAL A 366 9.44 7.40 10.61
N TYR A 367 8.99 7.99 11.73
CA TYR A 367 8.19 9.22 11.73
C TYR A 367 9.04 10.49 11.61
N GLN A 368 10.34 10.40 11.89
CA GLN A 368 11.24 11.53 11.79
C GLN A 368 11.31 12.00 10.33
N ALA A 369 10.98 13.27 10.14
CA ALA A 369 11.03 13.94 8.85
C ALA A 369 11.61 15.33 9.02
N PHE A 370 12.67 15.60 8.27
CA PHE A 370 13.44 16.82 8.36
C PHE A 370 13.58 17.47 6.98
N LYS A 371 13.70 18.79 7.01
CA LYS A 371 14.19 19.57 5.87
C LYS A 371 15.62 19.99 6.16
N ILE A 372 16.55 19.51 5.36
CA ILE A 372 17.95 19.90 5.38
C ILE A 372 18.11 21.05 4.41
N HIS A 373 18.56 22.19 4.91
CA HIS A 373 18.86 23.38 4.12
C HIS A 373 20.38 23.46 4.06
N VAL A 374 20.93 23.49 2.86
CA VAL A 374 22.36 23.69 2.64
C VAL A 374 22.52 25.08 2.04
N GLU A 375 23.06 26.00 2.83
CA GLU A 375 23.32 27.38 2.44
C GLU A 375 24.81 27.51 2.11
N SER A 376 25.14 28.10 0.97
CA SER A 376 26.52 28.34 0.55
C SER A 376 26.82 29.83 0.55
N HIS A 377 27.81 30.23 1.36
CA HIS A 377 28.37 31.57 1.41
C HIS A 377 29.74 31.56 0.72
N CYS A 378 29.74 31.84 -0.58
CA CYS A 378 30.97 31.95 -1.37
C CYS A 378 31.44 33.39 -1.40
N GLN A 379 32.75 33.63 -1.22
CA GLN A 379 33.32 34.95 -1.49
C GLN A 379 33.32 35.17 -3.01
N SER A 380 32.65 36.23 -3.47
CA SER A 380 32.64 36.61 -4.89
C SER A 380 34.05 36.99 -5.34
N LEU A 381 34.72 36.13 -6.08
CA LEU A 381 35.86 36.53 -6.91
C LEU A 381 35.32 37.41 -8.04
N ILE A 382 35.43 38.72 -7.86
CA ILE A 382 35.24 39.73 -8.92
C ILE A 382 36.27 39.42 -10.01
N GLY A 383 35.83 38.75 -11.08
CA GLY A 383 36.70 38.37 -12.19
C GLY A 383 35.93 37.99 -13.46
N LYS A 384 35.58 39.01 -14.26
CA LYS A 384 35.17 38.97 -15.68
C LYS A 384 34.38 37.74 -16.16
N TYR A 385 33.05 37.91 -16.21
CA TYR A 385 32.15 37.04 -16.97
C TYR A 385 32.46 37.09 -18.47
N MET A 386 32.90 35.96 -19.05
CA MET A 386 32.63 35.64 -20.45
C MET A 386 31.69 34.43 -20.49
N CYS A 387 30.46 34.68 -20.97
CA CYS A 387 29.49 33.66 -21.34
C CYS A 387 30.02 32.82 -22.50
N SER A 388 30.18 31.51 -22.28
CA SER A 388 29.99 30.52 -23.33
C SER A 388 29.31 29.28 -22.75
N LYS A 389 28.25 28.84 -23.43
CA LYS A 389 27.40 27.70 -23.08
C LYS A 389 28.23 26.40 -23.00
N LEU A 390 28.38 25.84 -21.80
CA LEU A 390 28.27 24.39 -21.53
C LEU A 390 28.30 24.14 -20.00
N LEU A 391 27.17 23.73 -19.43
CA LEU A 391 26.97 23.12 -18.10
C LEU A 391 27.89 23.60 -16.95
N SER A 392 27.82 24.88 -16.58
CA SER A 392 28.07 25.28 -15.21
C SER A 392 26.84 24.93 -14.37
N PHE A 393 26.91 23.93 -13.49
CA PHE A 393 25.97 23.89 -12.37
C PHE A 393 26.33 25.07 -11.47
N SER A 394 25.59 26.18 -11.54
CA SER A 394 25.59 27.14 -10.44
C SER A 394 25.17 26.35 -9.20
N VAL A 395 26.06 26.17 -8.22
CA VAL A 395 25.63 25.68 -6.91
C VAL A 395 24.58 26.69 -6.44
N PRO A 396 23.30 26.29 -6.31
CA PRO A 396 22.31 27.24 -5.87
C PRO A 396 22.74 27.70 -4.48
N SER A 397 22.66 29.00 -4.20
CA SER A 397 23.03 29.60 -2.91
C SER A 397 22.30 28.94 -1.73
N PHE A 398 21.21 28.23 -2.05
CA PHE A 398 20.34 27.50 -1.14
C PHE A 398 19.85 26.21 -1.80
N THR A 399 20.05 25.07 -1.13
CA THR A 399 19.48 23.76 -1.52
C THR A 399 18.60 23.21 -0.39
N GLU A 400 17.36 22.83 -0.70
CA GLU A 400 16.49 22.13 0.25
C GLU A 400 16.40 20.64 -0.09
N ILE A 401 16.73 19.79 0.88
CA ILE A 401 16.65 18.33 0.79
C ILE A 401 15.68 17.82 1.85
N SER A 402 14.70 17.00 1.43
CA SER A 402 13.81 16.31 2.37
C SER A 402 14.46 15.01 2.85
N ALA A 403 14.72 14.89 4.15
CA ALA A 403 15.28 13.70 4.77
C ALA A 403 14.20 12.96 5.56
N LYS A 404 13.93 11.72 5.16
CA LYS A 404 12.87 10.87 5.72
C LYS A 404 13.34 9.42 5.74
N LEU A 405 13.09 8.72 6.84
CA LEU A 405 13.31 7.27 6.87
C LEU A 405 12.12 6.56 6.22
N HIS A 406 12.43 5.56 5.39
CA HIS A 406 11.44 4.71 4.73
C HIS A 406 11.31 3.33 5.40
N MET A 407 12.29 2.97 6.23
CA MET A 407 12.34 1.81 7.10
C MET A 407 12.99 2.22 8.42
N ALA A 408 12.66 1.52 9.49
CA ALA A 408 13.39 1.62 10.74
C ALA A 408 14.82 1.12 10.55
N GLN A 409 15.72 1.58 11.42
CA GLN A 409 17.08 1.07 11.47
C GLN A 409 17.05 -0.41 11.89
N PRO A 410 17.70 -1.34 11.15
CA PRO A 410 17.76 -2.74 11.57
C PRO A 410 18.46 -2.88 12.93
N GLU A 411 17.94 -3.74 13.82
CA GLU A 411 18.41 -3.89 15.21
C GLU A 411 19.93 -4.21 15.34
N ASN A 412 20.54 -4.82 14.31
CA ASN A 412 21.95 -5.21 14.29
C ASN A 412 22.88 -4.27 13.50
N GLU A 413 22.39 -3.14 12.99
CA GLU A 413 23.22 -2.18 12.25
C GLU A 413 23.36 -0.87 13.01
N SER A 414 24.58 -0.53 13.45
CA SER A 414 24.91 0.73 14.12
C SER A 414 25.20 1.89 13.15
N ARG A 415 24.82 1.76 11.88
CA ARG A 415 25.13 2.76 10.85
C ARG A 415 24.19 3.96 10.96
N PHE A 416 24.77 5.14 11.14
CA PHE A 416 24.02 6.39 11.08
C PHE A 416 23.68 6.76 9.63
N PRO A 417 22.52 7.38 9.37
CA PRO A 417 22.26 8.01 8.09
C PRO A 417 23.32 9.09 7.82
N VAL A 418 23.92 9.04 6.63
CA VAL A 418 24.99 9.94 6.21
C VAL A 418 24.52 10.84 5.09
N LEU A 419 24.81 12.13 5.21
CA LEU A 419 24.72 13.10 4.13
C LEU A 419 26.14 13.42 3.63
N ASN A 420 26.45 12.95 2.42
CA ASN A 420 27.69 13.27 1.74
C ASN A 420 27.55 14.62 1.02
N ILE A 421 28.42 15.57 1.36
CA ILE A 421 28.45 16.90 0.78
C ILE A 421 29.78 17.07 0.04
N TYR A 422 29.69 17.41 -1.24
CA TYR A 422 30.83 17.78 -2.07
C TYR A 422 30.84 19.30 -2.19
N SER A 423 31.86 19.93 -1.65
CA SER A 423 31.99 21.38 -1.49
C SER A 423 33.10 21.96 -2.35
N SER A 424 33.02 23.27 -2.62
CA SER A 424 34.13 24.05 -3.19
C SER A 424 34.98 24.65 -2.08
N ALA A 425 36.30 24.75 -2.29
CA ALA A 425 37.25 25.35 -1.36
C ALA A 425 37.04 26.86 -1.12
N ASP A 426 36.34 27.55 -2.05
CA ASP A 426 36.08 29.00 -1.97
C ASP A 426 34.75 29.35 -1.28
N CYS A 427 34.03 28.34 -0.79
CA CYS A 427 32.68 28.51 -0.25
C CYS A 427 32.60 27.95 1.18
N GLN A 428 31.97 28.73 2.06
CA GLN A 428 31.58 28.24 3.37
C GLN A 428 30.15 27.71 3.32
N TYR A 429 29.94 26.48 3.79
CA TYR A 429 28.63 25.83 3.75
C TYR A 429 28.05 25.72 5.17
N GLU A 430 26.82 26.20 5.36
CA GLU A 430 26.04 25.99 6.57
C GLU A 430 24.95 24.94 6.29
N VAL A 431 24.89 23.89 7.11
CA VAL A 431 23.88 22.83 7.03
C VAL A 431 22.90 23.02 8.18
N ILE A 432 21.64 23.33 7.85
CA ILE A 432 20.57 23.60 8.80
C ILE A 432 19.51 22.51 8.68
N LEU A 433 19.30 21.76 9.75
CA LEU A 433 18.32 20.69 9.86
C LEU A 433 17.11 21.19 10.67
N LYS A 434 15.94 21.23 10.02
CA LYS A 434 14.67 21.66 10.64
C LYS A 434 13.66 20.51 10.66
N THR A 435 12.99 20.32 11.79
CA THR A 435 11.85 19.40 11.89
C THR A 435 10.71 19.88 11.00
N SER A 436 10.12 19.00 10.19
CA SER A 436 8.97 19.34 9.35
C SER A 436 7.69 18.66 9.84
N PHE A 437 6.88 19.37 10.62
CA PHE A 437 5.65 18.83 11.21
C PHE A 437 4.67 18.27 10.17
N LEU A 438 4.45 18.97 9.06
CA LEU A 438 3.60 18.49 7.97
C LEU A 438 4.12 17.19 7.35
N GLN A 439 5.45 17.04 7.23
CA GLN A 439 6.04 15.82 6.71
C GLN A 439 5.98 14.68 7.72
N ILE A 440 6.09 14.95 9.02
CA ILE A 440 5.87 13.96 10.09
C ILE A 440 4.43 13.46 10.05
N LEU A 441 3.44 14.37 9.97
CA LEU A 441 2.03 13.99 9.83
C LEU A 441 1.82 13.16 8.56
N GLY A 442 2.46 13.56 7.46
CA GLY A 442 2.49 12.78 6.22
C GLY A 442 3.06 11.37 6.39
N GLN A 443 4.11 11.19 7.20
CA GLN A 443 4.64 9.86 7.53
C GLN A 443 3.66 9.05 8.37
N ILE A 444 3.04 9.63 9.39
CA ILE A 444 2.03 8.94 10.21
C ILE A 444 0.90 8.41 9.32
N ILE A 445 0.37 9.25 8.43
CA ILE A 445 -0.66 8.84 7.46
C ILE A 445 -0.10 7.74 6.54
N ARG A 446 1.11 7.88 6.01
CA ARG A 446 1.72 6.91 5.10
C ARG A 446 1.92 5.51 5.73
N PHE A 447 2.17 5.45 7.03
CA PHE A 447 2.34 4.17 7.75
C PHE A 447 1.03 3.60 8.28
N HIS A 448 0.05 4.44 8.64
CA HIS A 448 -1.14 4.01 9.40
C HIS A 448 -2.49 4.27 8.75
N ALA A 449 -2.57 4.94 7.59
CA ALA A 449 -3.83 5.22 6.93
C ALA A 449 -4.65 3.95 6.63
N GLY A 450 -3.97 2.84 6.31
CA GLY A 450 -4.61 1.55 6.10
C GLY A 450 -5.38 1.03 7.33
N ALA A 451 -4.97 1.40 8.55
CA ALA A 451 -5.64 0.99 9.77
C ALA A 451 -6.85 1.88 10.15
N LEU A 452 -7.02 3.04 9.51
CA LEU A 452 -8.05 4.01 9.87
C LEU A 452 -9.49 3.45 9.84
N PRO A 453 -9.91 2.64 8.84
CA PRO A 453 -11.24 2.02 8.84
C PRO A 453 -11.55 1.20 10.10
N VAL A 454 -10.53 0.57 10.68
CA VAL A 454 -10.63 -0.25 11.89
C VAL A 454 -11.01 0.60 13.09
N TYR A 455 -10.42 1.79 13.22
CA TYR A 455 -10.77 2.76 14.26
C TYR A 455 -12.17 3.32 14.07
N VAL A 456 -12.60 3.58 12.84
CA VAL A 456 -13.97 4.04 12.57
C VAL A 456 -14.98 2.97 13.00
N VAL A 457 -14.81 1.73 12.53
CA VAL A 457 -15.73 0.63 12.85
C VAL A 457 -15.73 0.31 14.35
N SER A 458 -14.57 0.32 15.01
CA SER A 458 -14.47 0.12 16.47
C SER A 458 -15.28 1.16 17.25
N ASN A 459 -15.20 2.44 16.86
CA ASN A 459 -15.97 3.52 17.50
C ASN A 459 -17.49 3.40 17.25
N ILE A 460 -17.90 2.98 16.05
CA ILE A 460 -19.31 2.72 15.75
C ILE A 460 -19.82 1.52 16.58
N LEU A 461 -19.02 0.46 16.74
CA LEU A 461 -19.37 -0.69 17.59
C LEU A 461 -19.48 -0.32 19.08
N LEU A 462 -18.61 0.55 19.60
CA LEU A 462 -18.73 1.08 20.97
C LEU A 462 -20.05 1.84 21.15
N THR A 463 -20.39 2.68 20.17
CA THR A 463 -21.64 3.44 20.15
C THR A 463 -22.84 2.52 20.13
N TYR A 464 -22.78 1.46 19.32
CA TYR A 464 -23.82 0.45 19.23
C TYR A 464 -24.06 -0.29 20.55
N GLY A 465 -23.00 -0.74 21.22
CA GLY A 465 -23.11 -1.35 22.56
C GLY A 465 -23.65 -0.36 23.60
N GLY A 466 -23.25 0.91 23.52
CA GLY A 466 -23.77 2.00 24.34
C GLY A 466 -25.27 2.21 24.18
N GLN A 467 -25.77 2.23 22.94
CA GLN A 467 -27.19 2.36 22.64
C GLN A 467 -28.00 1.19 23.20
N LEU A 468 -27.50 -0.05 23.07
CA LEU A 468 -28.13 -1.24 23.66
C LEU A 468 -28.15 -1.18 25.19
N SER A 469 -27.06 -0.71 25.81
CA SER A 469 -26.99 -0.52 27.27
C SER A 469 -27.95 0.57 27.76
N THR A 470 -28.13 1.66 27.01
CA THR A 470 -29.11 2.70 27.35
C THR A 470 -30.52 2.17 27.18
N LEU A 471 -30.80 1.45 26.08
CA LEU A 471 -32.11 0.81 25.87
C LEU A 471 -32.47 -0.14 27.03
N MET A 472 -31.49 -0.90 27.54
CA MET A 472 -31.67 -1.79 28.69
C MET A 472 -31.96 -1.04 30.01
N SER A 473 -31.29 0.10 30.25
CA SER A 473 -31.34 0.81 31.54
C SER A 473 -32.45 1.85 31.63
N THR A 474 -32.65 2.65 30.59
CA THR A 474 -33.65 3.73 30.56
C THR A 474 -34.90 3.36 29.78
N GLY A 475 -34.86 2.28 29.00
CA GLY A 475 -35.95 1.90 28.11
C GLY A 475 -36.06 2.74 26.85
N GLN A 476 -35.14 3.70 26.61
CA GLN A 476 -35.07 4.54 25.42
C GLN A 476 -33.70 4.43 24.76
N CYS A 477 -33.64 4.53 23.44
CA CYS A 477 -32.38 4.55 22.71
C CYS A 477 -31.82 5.98 22.61
N SER A 478 -30.54 6.15 22.95
CA SER A 478 -29.79 7.39 22.74
C SER A 478 -29.61 7.69 21.25
N GLU A 479 -29.50 8.97 20.89
CA GLU A 479 -29.01 9.40 19.57
C GLU A 479 -27.57 8.93 19.34
N PHE A 480 -27.25 8.58 18.09
CA PHE A 480 -25.91 8.09 17.72
C PHE A 480 -24.80 9.07 18.13
N SER A 481 -24.93 10.35 17.77
CA SER A 481 -23.88 11.35 18.03
C SER A 481 -23.62 11.58 19.52
N LEU A 482 -24.67 11.57 20.33
CA LEU A 482 -24.56 11.73 21.78
C LEU A 482 -23.88 10.50 22.40
N GLU A 483 -24.29 9.31 21.99
CA GLU A 483 -23.76 8.05 22.50
C GLU A 483 -22.31 7.81 22.05
N LEU A 484 -21.94 8.24 20.84
CA LEU A 484 -20.57 8.21 20.33
C LEU A 484 -19.65 9.03 21.25
N VAL A 485 -20.00 10.28 21.55
CA VAL A 485 -19.19 11.12 22.45
C VAL A 485 -19.06 10.51 23.85
N ARG A 486 -20.09 9.81 24.33
CA ARG A 486 -20.09 9.13 25.64
C ARG A 486 -19.21 7.88 25.66
N THR A 487 -19.21 7.09 24.59
CA THR A 487 -18.63 5.73 24.57
C THR A 487 -17.28 5.65 23.88
N ALA A 488 -17.04 6.41 22.82
CA ALA A 488 -15.81 6.47 22.04
C ALA A 488 -14.69 7.14 22.83
N LYS A 489 -14.15 6.41 23.80
CA LYS A 489 -13.08 6.87 24.68
C LYS A 489 -11.87 5.94 24.53
N PRO A 490 -10.70 6.46 24.11
CA PRO A 490 -9.54 5.63 23.80
C PRO A 490 -9.05 4.86 25.03
N TYR A 491 -9.15 5.44 26.23
CA TYR A 491 -8.77 4.81 27.49
C TYR A 491 -9.59 3.55 27.84
N LYS A 492 -10.72 3.30 27.17
CA LYS A 492 -11.50 2.06 27.36
C LYS A 492 -10.96 0.88 26.56
N VAL A 493 -10.18 1.13 25.50
CA VAL A 493 -9.82 0.11 24.50
C VAL A 493 -8.30 -0.03 24.36
N GLU A 494 -7.57 1.07 24.14
CA GLU A 494 -6.12 1.05 23.88
C GLU A 494 -5.27 0.47 25.03
N PRO A 495 -5.57 0.76 26.32
CA PRO A 495 -4.82 0.16 27.41
C PRO A 495 -4.92 -1.37 27.45
N ILE A 496 -6.07 -1.94 27.07
CA ILE A 496 -6.27 -3.40 27.04
C ILE A 496 -5.33 -4.02 26.01
N ILE A 497 -5.25 -3.44 24.81
CA ILE A 497 -4.35 -3.92 23.76
C ILE A 497 -2.89 -3.80 24.21
N SER A 498 -2.54 -2.67 24.84
CA SER A 498 -1.19 -2.43 25.35
C SER A 498 -0.80 -3.43 26.44
N ILE A 499 -1.72 -3.78 27.34
CA ILE A 499 -1.53 -4.81 28.37
C ILE A 499 -1.33 -6.18 27.71
N VAL A 500 -2.13 -6.55 26.70
CA VAL A 500 -1.98 -7.84 26.01
C VAL A 500 -0.62 -7.92 25.31
N VAL A 501 -0.18 -6.87 24.60
CA VAL A 501 1.14 -6.83 23.96
C VAL A 501 2.26 -6.93 25.00
N PHE A 502 2.14 -6.21 26.12
CA PHE A 502 3.09 -6.33 27.23
C PHE A 502 3.15 -7.75 27.80
N LEU A 503 1.98 -8.39 27.99
CA LEU A 503 1.89 -9.77 28.47
C LEU A 503 2.47 -10.78 27.48
N GLN A 504 2.36 -10.56 26.17
CA GLN A 504 3.01 -11.38 25.13
C GLN A 504 4.55 -11.37 25.20
N GLY A 505 5.13 -10.39 25.91
CA GLY A 505 6.55 -10.38 26.26
C GLY A 505 6.95 -11.51 27.22
N PHE A 506 6.00 -12.12 27.95
CA PHE A 506 6.27 -13.20 28.90
C PHE A 506 5.97 -14.58 28.29
N ASN A 507 6.90 -15.52 28.46
CA ASN A 507 6.78 -16.88 27.88
C ASN A 507 5.53 -17.64 28.34
N TRP A 508 5.19 -17.59 29.64
CA TRP A 508 4.02 -18.30 30.18
C TRP A 508 2.70 -17.84 29.51
N PHE A 509 2.59 -16.54 29.20
CA PHE A 509 1.39 -16.00 28.55
C PHE A 509 1.38 -16.36 27.07
N ARG A 510 2.55 -16.36 26.42
CA ARG A 510 2.69 -16.79 25.02
C ARG A 510 2.29 -18.25 24.83
N GLU A 511 2.73 -19.15 25.71
CA GLU A 511 2.34 -20.57 25.66
C GLU A 511 0.82 -20.76 25.80
N ILE A 512 0.18 -20.01 26.71
CA ILE A 512 -1.29 -20.01 26.84
C ILE A 512 -1.95 -19.46 25.57
N TRP A 513 -1.43 -18.36 25.04
CA TRP A 513 -1.94 -17.72 23.83
C TRP A 513 -1.88 -18.66 22.62
N ASP A 514 -0.75 -19.34 22.44
CA ASP A 514 -0.52 -20.30 21.36
C ASP A 514 -1.37 -21.56 21.55
N SER A 515 -1.56 -22.04 22.79
CA SER A 515 -2.45 -23.18 23.09
C SER A 515 -3.92 -22.87 22.77
N LEU A 516 -4.33 -21.60 22.79
CA LEU A 516 -5.67 -21.16 22.39
C LEU A 516 -5.80 -20.97 20.87
N LEU A 517 -4.74 -21.22 20.10
CA LEU A 517 -4.67 -21.04 18.64
C LEU A 517 -5.05 -19.61 18.23
N LEU A 518 -4.77 -18.63 19.08
CA LEU A 518 -5.05 -17.22 18.80
C LEU A 518 -3.97 -16.65 17.89
N PRO A 519 -4.34 -15.85 16.86
CA PRO A 519 -3.35 -15.19 16.04
C PRO A 519 -2.55 -14.16 16.86
N GLU A 520 -1.35 -13.85 16.39
CA GLU A 520 -0.56 -12.75 16.96
C GLU A 520 -1.33 -11.43 16.83
N VAL A 521 -1.18 -10.55 17.83
CA VAL A 521 -1.85 -9.25 17.87
C VAL A 521 -1.14 -8.30 16.92
N ASP A 522 -1.88 -7.61 16.07
CA ASP A 522 -1.31 -6.74 15.02
C ASP A 522 -0.39 -5.65 15.62
N ALA A 523 -0.67 -5.19 16.84
CA ALA A 523 0.16 -4.23 17.56
C ALA A 523 1.55 -4.76 17.94
N ALA A 524 1.68 -6.07 18.23
CA ALA A 524 2.97 -6.69 18.52
C ALA A 524 3.85 -6.70 17.26
N VAL A 525 3.27 -7.04 16.11
CA VAL A 525 3.94 -7.01 14.79
C VAL A 525 4.37 -5.58 14.39
N LEU A 526 3.54 -4.57 14.68
CA LEU A 526 3.92 -3.17 14.43
C LEU A 526 5.00 -2.69 15.40
N SER A 527 5.01 -3.21 16.63
CA SER A 527 6.03 -2.89 17.63
C SER A 527 7.39 -3.47 17.25
N SER A 528 7.44 -4.67 16.69
CA SER A 528 8.70 -5.27 16.20
C SER A 528 9.25 -4.58 14.94
N GLN A 529 8.47 -3.71 14.30
CA GLN A 529 8.89 -2.90 13.14
C GLN A 529 9.27 -1.46 13.51
N ASP A 530 9.40 -1.13 14.80
CA ASP A 530 9.58 0.24 15.32
C ASP A 530 8.54 1.24 14.77
N ALA A 531 7.39 0.72 14.36
CA ALA A 531 6.27 1.47 13.81
C ALA A 531 5.14 1.62 14.84
N TRP A 532 5.33 1.19 16.08
CA TRP A 532 4.34 1.40 17.13
C TRP A 532 4.67 2.66 17.96
N PHE A 533 3.78 3.64 17.92
CA PHE A 533 3.86 4.83 18.76
C PHE A 533 2.50 5.07 19.44
N PRO A 534 2.38 4.98 20.78
CA PRO A 534 1.08 5.05 21.46
C PRO A 534 0.26 6.31 21.14
N LEU A 535 0.93 7.44 20.89
CA LEU A 535 0.26 8.69 20.50
C LEU A 535 -0.39 8.58 19.11
N VAL A 536 0.17 7.79 18.19
CA VAL A 536 -0.43 7.57 16.86
C VAL A 536 -1.74 6.83 16.99
N SER A 537 -1.82 5.79 17.82
CA SER A 537 -3.07 5.07 18.07
C SER A 537 -4.14 6.01 18.66
N LEU A 538 -3.76 6.91 19.57
CA LEU A 538 -4.66 7.95 20.09
C LEU A 538 -5.15 8.89 18.97
N ILE A 539 -4.24 9.37 18.12
CA ILE A 539 -4.57 10.26 17.00
C ILE A 539 -5.52 9.57 16.01
N LEU A 540 -5.24 8.31 15.64
CA LEU A 540 -6.10 7.52 14.74
C LEU A 540 -7.46 7.23 15.36
N PHE A 541 -7.52 7.00 16.67
CA PHE A 541 -8.78 6.84 17.39
C PHE A 541 -9.62 8.11 17.35
N LEU A 542 -9.00 9.28 17.53
CA LEU A 542 -9.67 10.58 17.44
C LEU A 542 -10.15 10.87 16.01
N PHE A 543 -9.32 10.63 14.99
CA PHE A 543 -9.73 10.73 13.58
C PHE A 543 -10.85 9.75 13.26
N GLY A 544 -10.77 8.51 13.74
CA GLY A 544 -11.81 7.50 13.57
C GLY A 544 -13.14 7.91 14.19
N THR A 545 -13.11 8.52 15.38
CA THR A 545 -14.30 9.09 16.05
C THR A 545 -14.87 10.25 15.24
N GLY A 546 -14.02 11.16 14.75
CA GLY A 546 -14.44 12.28 13.91
C GLY A 546 -15.09 11.81 12.60
N ILE A 547 -14.50 10.83 11.92
CA ILE A 547 -15.06 10.23 10.70
C ILE A 547 -16.40 9.54 11.00
N ALA A 548 -16.50 8.78 12.09
CA ALA A 548 -17.76 8.14 12.50
C ALA A 548 -18.87 9.18 12.77
N PHE A 549 -18.54 10.29 13.43
CA PHE A 549 -19.46 11.39 13.69
C PHE A 549 -19.94 12.02 12.38
N TRP A 550 -19.01 12.44 11.52
CA TRP A 550 -19.35 13.11 10.26
C TRP A 550 -20.03 12.17 9.27
N SER A 551 -19.69 10.87 9.25
CA SER A 551 -20.39 9.89 8.42
C SER A 551 -21.85 9.78 8.85
N ALA A 552 -22.13 9.68 10.15
CA ALA A 552 -23.50 9.61 10.64
C ALA A 552 -24.30 10.89 10.38
N VAL A 553 -23.68 12.07 10.55
CA VAL A 553 -24.31 13.36 10.21
C VAL A 553 -24.62 13.46 8.72
N PHE A 554 -23.67 13.07 7.87
CA PHE A 554 -23.83 13.05 6.42
C PHE A 554 -24.99 12.11 6.03
N PHE A 555 -24.96 10.85 6.48
CA PHE A 555 -26.03 9.90 6.18
C PHE A 555 -27.39 10.37 6.68
N SER A 556 -27.50 10.82 7.94
CA SER A 556 -28.77 11.31 8.47
C SER A 556 -29.31 12.50 7.68
N THR A 557 -28.45 13.43 7.26
CA THR A 557 -28.86 14.60 6.48
C THR A 557 -29.28 14.20 5.06
N SER A 558 -28.47 13.40 4.37
CA SER A 558 -28.81 12.88 3.04
C SER A 558 -30.12 12.11 3.07
N LEU A 559 -30.32 11.23 4.05
CA LEU A 559 -31.54 10.44 4.19
C LEU A 559 -32.78 11.31 4.37
N ARG A 560 -32.70 12.40 5.16
CA ARG A 560 -33.80 13.35 5.32
C ARG A 560 -34.15 14.05 4.00
N ILE A 561 -33.14 14.53 3.27
CA ILE A 561 -33.34 15.19 1.97
C ILE A 561 -34.00 14.23 0.96
N PHE A 562 -33.46 13.03 0.81
CA PHE A 562 -34.01 12.03 -0.12
C PHE A 562 -35.38 11.53 0.31
N SER A 563 -35.66 11.39 1.62
CA SER A 563 -37.00 11.04 2.10
C SER A 563 -38.04 12.11 1.74
N SER A 564 -37.68 13.39 1.78
CA SER A 564 -38.54 14.50 1.36
C SER A 564 -38.79 14.52 -0.14
N LEU A 565 -37.81 14.12 -0.95
CA LEU A 565 -37.96 14.00 -2.41
C LEU A 565 -38.77 12.74 -2.79
N TRP A 566 -38.61 11.64 -2.06
CA TRP A 566 -39.36 10.42 -2.28
C TRP A 566 -40.85 10.57 -1.96
N LEU A 567 -41.14 11.38 -0.94
CA LEU A 567 -42.47 11.82 -0.52
C LEU A 567 -43.28 12.50 -1.63
N THR A 568 -42.63 13.20 -2.55
CA THR A 568 -43.30 13.85 -3.69
C THR A 568 -43.55 12.91 -4.86
N LEU A 569 -42.81 11.78 -4.93
CA LEU A 569 -42.79 10.88 -6.08
C LEU A 569 -43.64 9.60 -5.91
N THR A 570 -44.01 9.22 -4.68
CA THR A 570 -44.72 7.94 -4.44
C THR A 570 -45.94 8.07 -3.53
N ARG A 571 -47.05 7.39 -3.89
CA ARG A 571 -48.21 7.20 -3.00
C ARG A 571 -47.96 6.00 -2.07
N PRO A 572 -48.30 6.09 -0.77
CA PRO A 572 -47.87 5.12 0.21
C PRO A 572 -48.68 3.81 0.12
N THR A 573 -47.98 2.68 0.30
CA THR A 573 -48.59 1.41 0.72
C THR A 573 -48.32 1.23 2.21
N VAL A 574 -49.38 1.00 2.99
CA VAL A 574 -49.27 0.78 4.44
C VAL A 574 -48.65 -0.60 4.67
N LEU A 575 -47.44 -0.65 5.23
CA LEU A 575 -46.84 -1.91 5.68
C LEU A 575 -47.52 -2.33 6.99
N SER A 576 -48.46 -3.26 6.89
CA SER A 576 -49.01 -3.98 8.03
C SER A 576 -47.88 -4.71 8.78
N LYS A 577 -47.92 -4.69 10.13
CA LYS A 577 -47.01 -5.46 11.00
C LYS A 577 -47.04 -6.93 10.57
N ALA A 578 -46.00 -7.37 9.87
CA ALA A 578 -45.84 -8.76 9.48
C ALA A 578 -45.09 -9.52 10.58
N LYS A 579 -45.34 -10.84 10.69
CA LYS A 579 -44.53 -11.74 11.54
C LYS A 579 -43.04 -11.54 11.25
N LEU A 580 -42.18 -11.63 12.28
CA LEU A 580 -40.72 -11.47 12.16
C LEU A 580 -40.14 -12.26 10.97
N ILE A 581 -40.68 -13.45 10.70
CA ILE A 581 -40.38 -14.29 9.53
C ILE A 581 -41.64 -14.47 8.69
N THR A 582 -41.57 -14.15 7.39
CA THR A 582 -42.64 -14.41 6.41
C THR A 582 -42.12 -15.23 5.21
N PRO A 583 -42.97 -16.06 4.57
CA PRO A 583 -42.57 -16.85 3.40
C PRO A 583 -41.99 -16.00 2.26
N ARG A 584 -42.54 -14.79 2.03
CA ARG A 584 -42.03 -13.85 1.03
C ARG A 584 -40.59 -13.42 1.31
N ARG A 585 -40.23 -13.15 2.57
CA ARG A 585 -38.86 -12.76 2.94
C ARG A 585 -37.89 -13.92 2.93
N LEU A 586 -38.33 -15.12 3.32
CA LEU A 586 -37.52 -16.34 3.15
C LEU A 586 -37.18 -16.57 1.67
N CYS A 587 -38.12 -16.26 0.75
CA CYS A 587 -37.86 -16.27 -0.69
C CYS A 587 -36.84 -15.20 -1.13
N VAL A 588 -36.90 -13.98 -0.55
CA VAL A 588 -35.90 -12.92 -0.82
C VAL A 588 -34.51 -13.32 -0.31
N VAL A 589 -34.41 -13.85 0.92
CA VAL A 589 -33.16 -14.37 1.49
C VAL A 589 -32.60 -15.50 0.61
N GLY A 590 -33.45 -16.46 0.23
CA GLY A 590 -33.06 -17.57 -0.64
C GLY A 590 -32.57 -17.10 -2.01
N SER A 591 -33.23 -16.10 -2.62
CA SER A 591 -32.82 -15.56 -3.91
C SER A 591 -31.51 -14.76 -3.82
N LEU A 592 -31.32 -13.94 -2.78
CA LEU A 592 -30.07 -13.21 -2.56
C LEU A 592 -28.90 -14.14 -2.19
N ALA A 593 -29.16 -15.21 -1.43
CA ALA A 593 -28.16 -16.24 -1.17
C ALA A 593 -27.77 -16.98 -2.46
N LEU A 594 -28.73 -17.27 -3.33
CA LEU A 594 -28.47 -17.84 -4.66
C LEU A 594 -27.65 -16.87 -5.53
N VAL A 595 -27.98 -15.57 -5.52
CA VAL A 595 -27.18 -14.53 -6.20
C VAL A 595 -25.76 -14.52 -5.66
N SER A 596 -25.56 -14.48 -4.35
CA SER A 596 -24.24 -14.53 -3.72
C SER A 596 -23.46 -15.79 -4.11
N TRP A 597 -24.12 -16.93 -4.27
CA TRP A 597 -23.47 -18.20 -4.60
C TRP A 597 -23.07 -18.32 -6.07
N THR A 598 -23.94 -17.84 -6.96
CA THR A 598 -23.81 -17.95 -8.43
C THR A 598 -23.00 -16.81 -9.04
N THR A 599 -22.97 -15.64 -8.40
CA THR A 599 -22.30 -14.44 -8.91
C THR A 599 -21.15 -14.00 -7.98
N CYS A 600 -21.37 -12.97 -7.17
CA CYS A 600 -20.42 -12.35 -6.25
C CYS A 600 -21.14 -11.95 -4.95
N GLY A 601 -20.57 -12.30 -3.80
CA GLY A 601 -21.11 -11.94 -2.49
C GLY A 601 -21.22 -10.43 -2.29
N ALA A 602 -20.25 -9.66 -2.79
CA ALA A 602 -20.30 -8.20 -2.69
C ALA A 602 -21.45 -7.59 -3.49
N PHE A 603 -21.90 -8.26 -4.56
CA PHE A 603 -23.08 -7.85 -5.31
C PHE A 603 -24.37 -8.12 -4.53
N ALA A 604 -24.48 -9.28 -3.87
CA ALA A 604 -25.59 -9.56 -2.96
C ALA A 604 -25.63 -8.56 -1.79
N LEU A 605 -24.47 -8.22 -1.21
CA LEU A 605 -24.34 -7.17 -0.19
C LEU A 605 -24.79 -5.79 -0.70
N PHE A 606 -24.47 -5.46 -1.95
CA PHE A 606 -24.92 -4.21 -2.55
C PHE A 606 -26.45 -4.18 -2.75
N ILE A 607 -27.07 -5.28 -3.18
CA ILE A 607 -28.53 -5.35 -3.34
C ILE A 607 -29.24 -5.19 -1.98
N ILE A 608 -28.83 -5.94 -0.95
CA ILE A 608 -29.43 -5.80 0.39
C ILE A 608 -29.15 -4.42 1.00
N TYR A 609 -28.03 -3.77 0.66
CA TYR A 609 -27.78 -2.36 1.03
C TYR A 609 -28.81 -1.41 0.43
N LEU A 610 -29.15 -1.56 -0.86
CA LEU A 610 -30.22 -0.76 -1.48
C LEU A 610 -31.60 -1.05 -0.88
N GLN A 611 -31.91 -2.32 -0.57
CA GLN A 611 -33.16 -2.69 0.08
C GLN A 611 -33.26 -2.10 1.49
N TYR A 612 -32.18 -2.16 2.27
CA TYR A 612 -32.10 -1.58 3.60
C TYR A 612 -32.20 -0.06 3.57
N LEU A 613 -31.56 0.59 2.59
CA LEU A 613 -31.70 2.02 2.35
C LEU A 613 -33.16 2.41 2.05
N PHE A 614 -33.85 1.61 1.23
CA PHE A 614 -35.27 1.81 0.94
C PHE A 614 -36.16 1.65 2.19
N PHE A 615 -35.90 0.61 2.99
CA PHE A 615 -36.55 0.45 4.30
C PHE A 615 -36.35 1.70 5.19
N PHE A 616 -35.15 2.27 5.17
CA PHE A 616 -34.83 3.46 5.93
C PHE A 616 -35.65 4.69 5.54
N PHE A 617 -35.84 4.91 4.23
CA PHE A 617 -36.70 5.98 3.73
C PHE A 617 -38.14 5.81 4.21
N PHE A 618 -38.65 4.57 4.20
CA PHE A 618 -39.99 4.28 4.71
C PHE A 618 -40.12 4.55 6.22
N LEU A 619 -39.12 4.19 7.02
CA LEU A 619 -39.12 4.42 8.47
C LEU A 619 -39.13 5.92 8.81
N ILE A 620 -38.32 6.73 8.10
CA ILE A 620 -38.33 8.20 8.25
C ILE A 620 -39.69 8.78 7.87
N PHE A 621 -40.27 8.30 6.76
CA PHE A 621 -41.60 8.73 6.33
C PHE A 621 -42.65 8.49 7.42
N GLN A 622 -42.67 7.29 8.03
CA GLN A 622 -43.62 6.95 9.08
C GLN A 622 -43.45 7.83 10.33
N LEU A 623 -42.21 8.19 10.69
CA LEU A 623 -41.93 9.15 11.76
C LEU A 623 -42.41 10.56 11.43
N CYS A 624 -42.15 11.06 10.22
CA CYS A 624 -42.63 12.37 9.77
C CYS A 624 -44.16 12.43 9.74
N LEU A 625 -44.82 11.39 9.21
CA LEU A 625 -46.27 11.32 9.14
C LEU A 625 -46.89 11.30 10.55
N ASN A 626 -46.31 10.52 11.48
CA ASN A 626 -46.77 10.48 12.86
C ASN A 626 -46.54 11.81 13.59
N SER A 627 -45.41 12.49 13.34
CA SER A 627 -45.15 13.82 13.89
C SER A 627 -46.18 14.84 13.40
N ILE A 628 -46.46 14.89 12.08
CA ILE A 628 -47.48 15.77 11.50
C ILE A 628 -48.87 15.44 12.04
N ARG A 629 -49.21 14.15 12.15
CA ARG A 629 -50.51 13.69 12.68
C ARG A 629 -50.68 14.03 14.16
N CYS A 630 -49.59 14.08 14.95
CA CYS A 630 -49.61 14.58 16.32
C CYS A 630 -49.78 16.10 16.38
N THR A 631 -49.13 16.86 15.51
CA THR A 631 -49.30 18.33 15.44
C THR A 631 -50.73 18.72 15.01
N VAL A 632 -51.30 18.02 14.03
CA VAL A 632 -52.67 18.22 13.55
C VAL A 632 -53.71 17.74 14.58
N LYS A 633 -53.47 16.62 15.28
CA LYS A 633 -54.35 16.21 16.40
C LYS A 633 -54.33 17.21 17.54
N ASN A 634 -53.18 17.79 17.90
CA ASN A 634 -53.09 18.81 18.94
C ASN A 634 -53.79 20.12 18.56
N GLN A 635 -53.93 20.44 17.27
CA GLN A 635 -54.72 21.59 16.80
C GLN A 635 -56.23 21.32 16.81
N ASN A 636 -56.67 20.07 16.67
CA ASN A 636 -58.09 19.70 16.62
C ASN A 636 -58.67 19.26 17.99
N LEU A 637 -57.87 19.24 19.05
CA LEU A 637 -58.28 18.79 20.39
C LEU A 637 -58.28 19.95 21.40
N ILE A 638 -59.21 20.90 21.21
CA ILE A 638 -59.68 21.76 22.31
C ILE A 638 -60.95 21.19 22.97
N ASP A 639 -61.57 20.13 22.43
CA ASP A 639 -62.74 19.49 23.05
C ASP A 639 -62.57 17.98 23.32
N SER A 640 -62.70 17.64 24.61
CA SER A 640 -63.05 16.34 25.22
C SER A 640 -62.11 15.10 25.07
N THR A 641 -61.43 14.81 26.19
CA THR A 641 -60.92 13.55 26.79
C THR A 641 -60.82 12.22 26.00
N SER A 642 -59.59 11.68 25.97
CA SER A 642 -59.26 10.27 26.30
C SER A 642 -57.76 10.11 26.57
N GLU A 643 -57.36 10.00 27.85
CA GLU A 643 -55.95 9.77 28.27
C GLU A 643 -55.39 8.41 27.79
N ALA A 644 -56.26 7.40 27.61
CA ALA A 644 -55.86 6.08 27.12
C ALA A 644 -55.43 6.09 25.64
N THR A 645 -56.07 6.92 24.79
CA THR A 645 -55.73 7.01 23.37
C THR A 645 -54.48 7.87 23.13
N GLN A 646 -54.19 8.84 24.01
CA GLN A 646 -52.95 9.62 24.00
C GLN A 646 -51.73 8.79 24.43
N SER A 647 -51.85 7.95 25.48
CA SER A 647 -50.75 7.07 25.93
C SER A 647 -50.35 5.98 24.92
N LEU A 648 -51.32 5.45 24.17
CA LEU A 648 -51.06 4.45 23.11
C LEU A 648 -50.37 5.06 21.88
N SER A 649 -50.72 6.30 21.52
CA SER A 649 -50.11 7.02 20.38
C SER A 649 -48.69 7.52 20.66
N SER A 650 -48.41 7.91 21.90
CA SER A 650 -47.08 8.36 22.36
C SER A 650 -46.10 7.19 22.53
N SER A 651 -46.56 6.02 23.00
CA SER A 651 -45.72 4.81 23.10
C SER A 651 -45.33 4.24 21.74
N THR A 652 -46.22 4.26 20.74
CA THR A 652 -45.87 3.82 19.37
C THR A 652 -44.92 4.78 18.64
N THR A 653 -45.01 6.09 18.90
CA THR A 653 -44.05 7.07 18.35
C THR A 653 -42.69 6.96 19.02
N ALA A 654 -42.63 6.76 20.34
CA ALA A 654 -41.38 6.54 21.06
C ALA A 654 -40.66 5.25 20.60
N GLU A 655 -41.41 4.18 20.36
CA GLU A 655 -40.89 2.92 19.84
C GLU A 655 -40.32 3.06 18.42
N ALA A 656 -41.05 3.74 17.52
CA ALA A 656 -40.56 4.03 16.17
C ALA A 656 -39.29 4.89 16.19
N ALA A 657 -39.21 5.85 17.11
CA ALA A 657 -38.02 6.69 17.28
C ALA A 657 -36.82 5.89 17.81
N ASN A 658 -37.03 4.96 18.74
CA ASN A 658 -35.97 4.09 19.26
C ASN A 658 -35.43 3.14 18.17
N SER A 659 -36.32 2.51 17.42
CA SER A 659 -35.97 1.64 16.27
C SER A 659 -35.17 2.42 15.23
N PHE A 660 -35.60 3.63 14.87
CA PHE A 660 -34.86 4.48 13.95
C PHE A 660 -33.42 4.75 14.39
N LYS A 661 -33.19 5.12 15.65
CA LYS A 661 -31.86 5.43 16.19
C LYS A 661 -30.91 4.25 16.15
N ILE A 662 -31.39 3.04 16.44
CA ILE A 662 -30.58 1.81 16.34
C ILE A 662 -30.28 1.49 14.88
N HIS A 663 -31.27 1.60 14.00
CA HIS A 663 -31.06 1.32 12.58
C HIS A 663 -30.08 2.30 11.93
N VAL A 664 -30.00 3.57 12.36
CA VAL A 664 -28.96 4.52 11.91
C VAL A 664 -27.55 3.93 12.17
N THR A 665 -27.34 3.36 13.35
CA THR A 665 -26.06 2.77 13.74
C THR A 665 -25.77 1.49 12.97
N VAL A 666 -26.76 0.60 12.83
CA VAL A 666 -26.65 -0.63 12.01
C VAL A 666 -26.33 -0.28 10.55
N PHE A 667 -26.97 0.75 10.00
CA PHE A 667 -26.70 1.22 8.65
C PHE A 667 -25.26 1.73 8.50
N ASN A 668 -24.77 2.55 9.43
CA ASN A 668 -23.37 3.00 9.44
C ASN A 668 -22.38 1.84 9.47
N LEU A 669 -22.61 0.84 10.34
CA LEU A 669 -21.79 -0.39 10.39
C LEU A 669 -21.83 -1.12 9.04
N PHE A 670 -23.01 -1.26 8.45
CA PHE A 670 -23.18 -1.96 7.20
C PHE A 670 -22.53 -1.23 6.01
N THR A 671 -22.59 0.10 5.96
CA THR A 671 -21.87 0.91 4.97
C THR A 671 -20.39 0.59 4.96
N TRP A 672 -19.74 0.50 6.14
CA TRP A 672 -18.32 0.13 6.20
C TRP A 672 -18.04 -1.28 5.71
N ILE A 673 -18.93 -2.25 5.96
CA ILE A 673 -18.82 -3.60 5.37
C ILE A 673 -18.87 -3.51 3.83
N VAL A 674 -19.82 -2.75 3.26
CA VAL A 674 -19.92 -2.59 1.80
C VAL A 674 -18.67 -1.91 1.24
N LEU A 675 -18.15 -0.86 1.89
CA LEU A 675 -16.93 -0.16 1.47
C LEU A 675 -15.70 -1.08 1.47
N LEU A 676 -15.52 -1.90 2.51
CA LEU A 676 -14.40 -2.85 2.60
C LEU A 676 -14.48 -3.96 1.54
N ASN A 677 -15.68 -4.33 1.09
CA ASN A 677 -15.88 -5.35 0.06
C ASN A 677 -16.06 -4.78 -1.36
N LEU A 678 -16.08 -3.44 -1.51
CA LEU A 678 -16.27 -2.76 -2.79
C LEU A 678 -15.26 -3.19 -3.86
N PRO A 679 -13.96 -3.43 -3.55
CA PRO A 679 -13.01 -3.85 -4.58
C PRO A 679 -13.34 -5.20 -5.21
N SER A 680 -13.92 -6.14 -4.46
CA SER A 680 -14.38 -7.42 -5.02
C SER A 680 -15.55 -7.21 -6.00
N LEU A 681 -16.46 -6.27 -5.70
CA LEU A 681 -17.55 -5.90 -6.62
C LEU A 681 -17.01 -5.26 -7.91
N VAL A 682 -16.10 -4.29 -7.79
CA VAL A 682 -15.50 -3.60 -8.95
C VAL A 682 -14.71 -4.59 -9.81
N TYR A 683 -13.92 -5.46 -9.18
CA TYR A 683 -13.20 -6.52 -9.88
C TYR A 683 -14.15 -7.44 -10.65
N TRP A 684 -15.23 -7.91 -10.02
CA TRP A 684 -16.21 -8.79 -10.63
C TRP A 684 -16.91 -8.12 -11.82
N LEU A 685 -17.38 -6.88 -11.66
CA LEU A 685 -18.03 -6.11 -12.73
C LEU A 685 -17.13 -5.98 -13.98
N LYS A 686 -15.84 -5.70 -13.78
CA LYS A 686 -14.86 -5.60 -14.88
C LYS A 686 -14.64 -6.93 -15.61
N ASN A 687 -14.75 -8.06 -14.90
CA ASN A 687 -14.43 -9.39 -15.43
C ASN A 687 -15.66 -10.25 -15.81
N LEU A 688 -16.85 -9.66 -15.81
CA LEU A 688 -18.12 -10.33 -16.17
C LEU A 688 -18.07 -11.04 -17.52
N ARG A 689 -17.32 -10.50 -18.48
CA ARG A 689 -17.14 -11.11 -19.81
C ARG A 689 -16.49 -12.50 -19.76
N TYR A 690 -15.66 -12.77 -18.75
CA TYR A 690 -14.87 -14.00 -18.66
C TYR A 690 -15.42 -15.00 -17.67
N SER A 691 -16.05 -14.53 -16.58
CA SER A 691 -16.68 -15.39 -15.59
C SER A 691 -17.84 -14.66 -14.91
N VAL A 692 -19.02 -15.28 -14.90
CA VAL A 692 -20.20 -14.80 -14.17
C VAL A 692 -20.02 -14.96 -12.67
N ARG A 693 -19.31 -16.02 -12.24
CA ARG A 693 -19.02 -16.31 -10.83
C ARG A 693 -17.66 -15.75 -10.45
N LEU A 694 -17.60 -15.01 -9.35
CA LEU A 694 -16.32 -14.64 -8.73
C LEU A 694 -15.76 -15.86 -7.99
N ASP A 695 -14.59 -16.33 -8.40
CA ASP A 695 -13.92 -17.46 -7.76
C ASP A 695 -12.39 -17.23 -7.68
N PRO A 696 -11.79 -17.26 -6.48
CA PRO A 696 -12.42 -17.41 -5.18
C PRO A 696 -13.04 -16.10 -4.66
N ASP A 697 -14.24 -16.17 -4.07
CA ASP A 697 -14.91 -14.99 -3.49
C ASP A 697 -14.59 -14.85 -1.99
N PRO A 698 -13.93 -13.76 -1.53
CA PRO A 698 -13.55 -13.57 -0.14
C PRO A 698 -14.73 -13.27 0.80
N CYS A 699 -15.85 -12.77 0.27
CA CYS A 699 -16.97 -12.29 1.07
C CYS A 699 -18.20 -13.17 1.01
N ARG A 700 -18.21 -14.21 0.16
CA ARG A 700 -19.37 -15.10 -0.10
C ARG A 700 -20.07 -15.59 1.16
N THR A 701 -19.32 -16.16 2.11
CA THR A 701 -19.89 -16.74 3.33
C THR A 701 -20.45 -15.65 4.25
N THR A 702 -19.70 -14.58 4.46
CA THR A 702 -20.13 -13.40 5.22
C THR A 702 -21.38 -12.76 4.61
N ALA A 703 -21.45 -12.67 3.28
CA ALA A 703 -22.57 -12.10 2.56
C ALA A 703 -23.87 -12.89 2.78
N ILE A 704 -23.82 -14.22 2.66
CA ILE A 704 -24.98 -15.09 2.91
C ILE A 704 -25.50 -14.91 4.34
N ILE A 705 -24.61 -14.91 5.34
CA ILE A 705 -24.98 -14.73 6.75
C ILE A 705 -25.57 -13.33 6.97
N LEU A 706 -24.93 -12.29 6.43
CA LEU A 706 -25.34 -10.90 6.65
C LEU A 706 -26.67 -10.57 5.96
N VAL A 707 -26.94 -11.13 4.77
CA VAL A 707 -28.24 -11.02 4.10
C VAL A 707 -29.35 -11.56 4.99
N CYS A 708 -29.18 -12.74 5.58
CA CYS A 708 -30.15 -13.32 6.53
C CYS A 708 -30.38 -12.40 7.73
N ILE A 709 -29.30 -11.87 8.32
CA ILE A 709 -29.35 -10.98 9.49
C ILE A 709 -30.12 -9.69 9.17
N LEU A 710 -29.76 -9.00 8.08
CA LEU A 710 -30.34 -7.71 7.74
C LEU A 710 -31.83 -7.82 7.37
N GLU A 711 -32.23 -8.89 6.69
CA GLU A 711 -33.64 -9.16 6.38
C GLU A 711 -34.52 -9.34 7.63
N ILE A 712 -33.99 -9.99 8.66
CA ILE A 712 -34.68 -10.14 9.95
C ILE A 712 -34.70 -8.79 10.70
N LEU A 713 -33.58 -8.08 10.73
CA LEU A 713 -33.49 -6.78 11.42
C LEU A 713 -34.46 -5.74 10.87
N MET A 714 -34.68 -5.68 9.55
CA MET A 714 -35.65 -4.76 8.93
C MET A 714 -37.11 -4.96 9.40
N ASN A 715 -37.43 -6.04 10.13
CA ASN A 715 -38.77 -6.26 10.70
C ASN A 715 -38.77 -6.34 12.23
N SER A 716 -37.62 -6.18 12.86
CA SER A 716 -37.50 -6.23 14.32
C SER A 716 -37.98 -4.92 14.96
N SER A 717 -38.54 -5.02 16.17
CA SER A 717 -38.84 -3.87 17.00
C SER A 717 -37.89 -3.78 18.20
N THR A 718 -37.66 -2.57 18.71
CA THR A 718 -36.84 -2.39 19.92
C THR A 718 -37.50 -2.98 21.16
N SER A 719 -38.82 -3.16 21.14
CA SER A 719 -39.59 -3.81 22.20
C SER A 719 -39.26 -5.30 22.35
N GLU A 720 -39.08 -6.02 21.23
CA GLU A 720 -38.68 -7.44 21.23
C GLU A 720 -37.28 -7.59 21.83
N VAL A 721 -36.35 -6.74 21.37
CA VAL A 721 -34.97 -6.71 21.88
C VAL A 721 -34.93 -6.38 23.37
N LYS A 722 -35.77 -5.44 23.83
CA LYS A 722 -35.87 -5.03 25.23
C LYS A 722 -36.36 -6.16 26.13
N SER A 723 -37.26 -7.02 25.65
CA SER A 723 -37.79 -8.15 26.42
C SER A 723 -36.84 -9.36 26.50
N SER A 724 -35.78 -9.38 25.69
CA SER A 724 -34.89 -10.53 25.58
C SER A 724 -33.99 -10.71 26.80
N LYS A 725 -33.82 -11.99 27.22
CA LYS A 725 -32.83 -12.38 28.23
C LYS A 725 -31.39 -12.23 27.73
N LEU A 726 -31.19 -12.21 26.41
CA LEU A 726 -29.87 -12.10 25.77
C LEU A 726 -29.38 -10.65 25.68
N LEU A 727 -30.24 -9.66 25.94
CA LEU A 727 -29.89 -8.23 25.80
C LEU A 727 -28.66 -7.84 26.64
N LYS A 728 -28.51 -8.39 27.84
CA LYS A 728 -27.34 -8.11 28.70
C LYS A 728 -26.03 -8.56 28.07
N ILE A 729 -26.06 -9.67 27.33
CA ILE A 729 -24.91 -10.19 26.58
C ILE A 729 -24.71 -9.34 25.33
N ALA A 730 -25.76 -9.12 24.55
CA ALA A 730 -25.71 -8.32 23.32
C ALA A 730 -25.27 -6.87 23.53
N ALA A 731 -25.52 -6.27 24.70
CA ALA A 731 -25.03 -4.94 25.05
C ALA A 731 -23.53 -4.90 25.42
N LYS A 732 -22.98 -5.99 25.98
CA LYS A 732 -21.57 -6.07 26.42
C LYS A 732 -20.62 -6.55 25.33
N VAL A 733 -21.06 -7.46 24.46
CA VAL A 733 -20.22 -8.04 23.41
C VAL A 733 -19.64 -7.00 22.43
N PRO A 734 -20.36 -5.95 21.99
CA PRO A 734 -19.81 -4.93 21.10
C PRO A 734 -18.54 -4.27 21.64
N PHE A 735 -18.42 -4.10 22.97
CA PHE A 735 -17.18 -3.60 23.58
C PHE A 735 -16.00 -4.56 23.37
N LEU A 736 -16.20 -5.86 23.61
CA LEU A 736 -15.16 -6.88 23.40
C LEU A 736 -14.78 -6.96 21.91
N LEU A 737 -15.76 -6.86 21.02
CA LEU A 737 -15.52 -6.82 19.58
C LEU A 737 -14.79 -5.56 19.13
N SER A 738 -15.06 -4.40 19.74
CA SER A 738 -14.31 -3.17 19.48
C SER A 738 -12.83 -3.31 19.85
N VAL A 739 -12.51 -3.99 20.95
CA VAL A 739 -11.13 -4.35 21.33
C VAL A 739 -10.53 -5.32 20.30
N ALA A 740 -11.26 -6.39 19.94
CA ALA A 740 -10.79 -7.38 18.97
C ALA A 740 -10.56 -6.80 17.57
N VAL A 741 -11.42 -5.88 17.12
CA VAL A 741 -11.28 -5.16 15.84
C VAL A 741 -9.98 -4.37 15.82
N LEU A 742 -9.64 -3.63 16.88
CA LEU A 742 -8.36 -2.90 16.96
C LEU A 742 -7.16 -3.84 17.16
N ALA A 743 -7.32 -4.96 17.85
CA ALA A 743 -6.22 -5.90 18.10
C ALA A 743 -5.85 -6.72 16.85
N PHE A 744 -6.83 -7.09 16.02
CA PHE A 744 -6.65 -8.06 14.93
C PHE A 744 -7.04 -7.55 13.54
N GLY A 745 -7.55 -6.32 13.42
CA GLY A 745 -8.01 -5.73 12.16
C GLY A 745 -7.07 -4.71 11.54
N ARG A 746 -6.07 -4.20 12.27
CA ARG A 746 -5.15 -3.12 11.82
C ARG A 746 -4.30 -3.55 10.62
N MET A 747 -3.83 -4.80 10.61
CA MET A 747 -3.06 -5.41 9.54
C MET A 747 -3.87 -6.43 8.73
N HIS A 748 -5.15 -6.65 9.06
CA HIS A 748 -6.01 -7.65 8.45
C HIS A 748 -7.45 -7.12 8.29
N LEU A 749 -7.63 -6.08 7.46
CA LEU A 749 -8.91 -5.38 7.29
C LEU A 749 -10.07 -6.33 6.90
N TYR A 750 -9.78 -7.39 6.15
CA TYR A 750 -10.77 -8.41 5.79
C TYR A 750 -11.43 -9.11 7.01
N ARG A 751 -10.84 -9.03 8.21
CA ARG A 751 -11.43 -9.58 9.45
C ARG A 751 -12.55 -8.71 10.00
N VAL A 752 -12.55 -7.41 9.73
CA VAL A 752 -13.49 -6.43 10.30
C VAL A 752 -14.97 -6.76 10.02
N PRO A 753 -15.37 -7.14 8.79
CA PRO A 753 -16.76 -7.52 8.52
C PRO A 753 -17.27 -8.69 9.38
N HIS A 754 -16.42 -9.65 9.73
CA HIS A 754 -16.82 -10.79 10.55
C HIS A 754 -17.18 -10.38 11.99
N PHE A 755 -16.40 -9.48 12.60
CA PHE A 755 -16.71 -8.97 13.95
C PHE A 755 -18.04 -8.21 13.98
N VAL A 756 -18.28 -7.35 12.98
CA VAL A 756 -19.55 -6.63 12.88
C VAL A 756 -20.72 -7.59 12.65
N THR A 757 -20.56 -8.57 11.76
CA THR A 757 -21.60 -9.57 11.46
C THR A 757 -21.97 -10.38 12.71
N PHE A 758 -20.98 -10.77 13.54
CA PHE A 758 -21.23 -11.45 14.80
C PHE A 758 -21.99 -10.57 15.81
N SER A 759 -21.68 -9.27 15.89
CA SER A 759 -22.43 -8.34 16.73
C SER A 759 -23.89 -8.23 16.31
N LEU A 760 -24.16 -8.17 15.01
CA LEU A 760 -25.53 -8.06 14.47
C LEU A 760 -26.30 -9.38 14.61
N LEU A 761 -25.62 -10.53 14.53
CA LEU A 761 -26.23 -11.84 14.78
C LEU A 761 -26.78 -11.94 16.21
N LEU A 762 -26.04 -11.44 17.21
CA LEU A 762 -26.53 -11.41 18.60
C LEU A 762 -27.76 -10.53 18.77
N HIS A 763 -27.84 -9.42 18.03
CA HIS A 763 -29.04 -8.58 18.02
C HIS A 763 -30.25 -9.35 17.48
N VAL A 764 -30.08 -10.04 16.34
CA VAL A 764 -31.14 -10.87 15.75
C VAL A 764 -31.58 -11.97 16.73
N LEU A 765 -30.65 -12.61 17.43
CA LEU A 765 -30.99 -13.60 18.46
C LEU A 765 -31.82 -12.99 19.60
N CYS A 766 -31.58 -11.73 19.97
CA CYS A 766 -32.43 -11.03 20.95
C CYS A 766 -33.84 -10.74 20.41
N CYS A 767 -34.03 -10.62 19.10
CA CYS A 767 -35.38 -10.45 18.54
C CYS A 767 -36.17 -11.77 18.55
N ILE A 768 -35.49 -12.92 18.65
CA ILE A 768 -36.10 -14.26 18.57
C ILE A 768 -36.33 -14.86 19.96
N VAL A 769 -35.40 -14.64 20.90
CA VAL A 769 -35.35 -15.20 22.26
C VAL A 769 -35.79 -14.18 23.28
#